data_AF-F6T7I4-F1
#
_entry.id   AF-F6T7I4-F1
#
_cell.length_a   1.000
_cell.length_b   1.000
_cell.length_c   1.000
_cell.angle_alpha   90.00
_cell.angle_beta   90.00
_cell.angle_gamma   90.00
#
_symmetry.space_group_name_H-M   'P 1'
#
loop_
_entity.id
_entity.type
_entity.pdbx_description
1 polymer ?
#
loop_
_entity_poly.entity_id
_entity_poly.type
_entity_poly.pdbx_seq_one_letter_code
_entity_poly.pdbx_strand_id
1 'polypeptide(L)'
;MVKAWKIIKGNLKKIPEKREKSLENCFCRRLTALTPSLFIVCILGVEMELLFLFVTVGVLLTLPDCLMGLTYNVQVTRSSSFSCTSKHLIWKRNEMIKLYLGAGPLEVDCELIGSVDTQENRNRLLRQYTSVGLAPSLRIVNSTYSSVFHFKMTLDMSWTIKIPRNTIVVGTDIAATEEWFVTIALHDGLNIFSTEGTLLDIFREPILQWQLGEIMDPSEVKDIIPHLTALTLTQSPCASDVGIIGLICENNFPGIVLARTYSGFQSEDITWFNLTNNLCNIFEEICIDFVLVDIILTNHHFVILSSWGLFISEDLRYPKGQILQFSRANFCGFEKDDYITSRIWYNIQCLANKESFEDDYISISFDKDKTLSQVATCFYSKEPFTEWHSCLPFSKKVGKVLSRRVVSFLVDNEKKCGISLCKTETRVFVSVNKGIGTTHSKKRYFPIFTFPDASFEPVGMFFHPRSHFLYVYGNQVWLSVDGGNTFDLLVRLPGELIVKIHDCVYTQEIIFVTKAGILYITKAGLGRYSKLGHSTVQVFSLYFNHLGNLHIIYLNASKDDILEVYSARVEGTVVQDTDLSFQTPLAIQYISLKEVLLFSLKSEDVDARFFSIHKGKLLTFSPSGSLVIEKVFQHDYPPGYASSVFATIVEKIPVNTLKESPCLNSFLTVSRNSNSTFTLTTQPNDSKLKSNFKVSDIEKTVVIPGYSSFLIFEIINNNSALAYATMPERIPLQTMPKDFWFIYDFGIKAGRKWKISQDPCNYWFQHKNNQSLNVIKYVDLGKTKNFTFRTIPIRQAISEFQMPLLDVIVGNPTLLEVKTKQYWDDIDSYTMEIYVKSKFLQKGSTSIAIVIWKASIECPVTTVILTLKSSCSYGKRMIFASHEKMMHPNSTMGHESEYDTKMKKLPVNYRPPSNLGIAIPLTDNIYNADPSKGRPRDYFPKSRLTGKYKQCANKTSRAECNCTENQKLSDNVAFSDCKEEVPRQKFPVVKYPIILGIVSEDGWIPLEPPYLITMTEVNNRETWKLKDNESLGVEKMKKYLKEENKLTVYNPKGLNLSIMGSELFHFRVTTVPGVTFCPLVVEFQIYVDEVPIAFPGRSLIATTTAIFLGGFIFVTFLIKMYNIHAWDSFKTMLMKKVKISVSSSSLSGQSF
;
A
#
# COMPACT_ATOMS: atom_id res chain seq x y z
N MET A 1 48.15 -23.42 -21.91
CA MET A 1 47.60 -22.09 -22.27
C MET A 1 47.51 -21.81 -23.78
N VAL A 2 48.53 -22.08 -24.60
CA VAL A 2 48.45 -21.85 -26.08
C VAL A 2 47.32 -22.62 -26.78
N LYS A 3 46.96 -23.81 -26.29
CA LYS A 3 45.78 -24.58 -26.75
C LYS A 3 44.42 -23.94 -26.36
N ALA A 4 44.34 -23.26 -25.22
CA ALA A 4 43.13 -22.55 -24.79
C ALA A 4 42.93 -21.25 -25.60
N TRP A 5 44.02 -20.57 -25.95
CA TRP A 5 43.96 -19.36 -26.79
C TRP A 5 43.50 -19.69 -28.23
N LYS A 6 43.88 -20.85 -28.79
CA LYS A 6 43.41 -21.28 -30.12
C LYS A 6 41.90 -21.58 -30.16
N ILE A 7 41.30 -22.04 -29.07
CA ILE A 7 39.86 -22.34 -28.98
C ILE A 7 39.03 -21.04 -28.89
N ILE A 8 39.51 -20.04 -28.13
CA ILE A 8 38.84 -18.75 -27.97
C ILE A 8 38.87 -17.94 -29.28
N LYS A 9 39.99 -17.98 -30.02
CA LYS A 9 40.13 -17.26 -31.30
C LYS A 9 39.27 -17.85 -32.42
N GLY A 10 38.92 -19.14 -32.34
CA GLY A 10 38.01 -19.81 -33.28
C GLY A 10 36.55 -19.37 -33.14
N ASN A 11 36.12 -19.01 -31.93
CA ASN A 11 34.73 -18.63 -31.63
C ASN A 11 34.42 -17.14 -31.83
N LEU A 12 35.43 -16.28 -31.93
CA LEU A 12 35.25 -14.82 -32.13
C LEU A 12 35.05 -14.41 -33.61
N LYS A 13 35.16 -15.34 -34.57
CA LYS A 13 35.01 -15.05 -36.02
C LYS A 13 33.57 -15.11 -36.55
N LYS A 14 32.54 -15.11 -35.69
CA LYS A 14 31.13 -15.26 -36.07
C LYS A 14 30.19 -14.12 -35.59
N ILE A 15 30.67 -12.89 -35.48
CA ILE A 15 29.80 -11.73 -35.18
C ILE A 15 30.12 -10.59 -36.17
N PRO A 16 29.12 -10.00 -36.85
CA PRO A 16 29.36 -9.00 -37.91
C PRO A 16 29.75 -7.61 -37.37
N GLU A 17 30.67 -6.96 -38.09
CA GLU A 17 31.20 -5.61 -37.90
C GLU A 17 30.10 -4.53 -37.98
N LYS A 18 29.50 -4.18 -36.85
CA LYS A 18 28.88 -2.85 -36.69
C LYS A 18 28.81 -2.33 -35.25
N ARG A 19 29.45 -3.01 -34.31
CA ARG A 19 29.46 -2.65 -32.86
C ARG A 19 30.83 -2.25 -32.31
N GLU A 20 31.86 -2.16 -33.15
CA GLU A 20 33.23 -1.89 -32.67
C GLU A 20 33.49 -0.40 -32.37
N LYS A 21 32.85 0.53 -33.10
CA LYS A 21 33.13 1.98 -32.93
C LYS A 21 32.45 2.69 -31.75
N SER A 22 31.65 1.99 -30.94
CA SER A 22 31.00 2.58 -29.76
C SER A 22 31.63 2.19 -28.43
N LEU A 23 32.47 1.14 -28.39
CA LEU A 23 33.12 0.69 -27.15
C LEU A 23 34.49 1.33 -26.93
N GLU A 24 35.23 1.70 -27.98
CA GLU A 24 36.58 2.27 -27.85
C GLU A 24 36.60 3.69 -27.25
N ASN A 25 35.56 4.50 -27.46
CA ASN A 25 35.53 5.88 -26.96
C ASN A 25 35.16 6.01 -25.47
N CYS A 26 34.59 4.98 -24.84
CA CYS A 26 34.30 4.99 -23.40
C CYS A 26 35.45 4.41 -22.57
N PHE A 27 36.25 3.51 -23.15
CA PHE A 27 37.34 2.83 -22.44
C PHE A 27 38.63 3.67 -22.38
N CYS A 28 38.92 4.47 -23.40
CA CYS A 28 40.17 5.25 -23.46
C CYS A 28 40.16 6.58 -22.68
N ARG A 29 39.03 7.02 -22.10
CA ARG A 29 38.96 8.27 -21.32
C ARG A 29 39.06 8.10 -19.79
N ARG A 30 39.05 6.86 -19.30
CA ARG A 30 39.15 6.54 -17.86
C ARG A 30 40.51 6.01 -17.41
N LEU A 31 41.46 5.77 -18.32
CA LEU A 31 42.78 5.23 -17.97
C LEU A 31 43.93 6.25 -17.88
N THR A 32 43.68 7.55 -18.11
CA THR A 32 44.73 8.58 -18.06
C THR A 32 44.97 9.19 -16.67
N ALA A 33 44.43 8.61 -15.60
CA ALA A 33 44.59 9.11 -14.22
C ALA A 33 45.36 8.15 -13.28
N LEU A 34 45.97 7.10 -13.82
CA LEU A 34 46.78 6.12 -13.06
C LEU A 34 48.16 5.94 -13.71
N THR A 35 48.93 7.02 -13.76
CA THR A 35 50.37 6.99 -14.10
C THR A 35 51.12 7.82 -13.06
N PRO A 36 51.39 7.20 -11.89
CA PRO A 36 52.79 6.96 -11.53
C PRO A 36 53.08 5.57 -10.93
N SER A 37 52.07 4.70 -10.75
CA SER A 37 52.23 3.40 -10.08
C SER A 37 52.62 2.23 -11.01
N LEU A 38 52.59 2.41 -12.34
CA LEU A 38 52.86 1.32 -13.29
C LEU A 38 54.35 1.00 -13.53
N PHE A 39 55.29 1.83 -13.07
CA PHE A 39 56.73 1.56 -13.26
C PHE A 39 57.34 0.60 -12.23
N ILE A 40 56.68 0.37 -11.09
CA ILE A 40 57.16 -0.52 -10.03
C ILE A 40 56.59 -1.94 -10.17
N VAL A 41 55.51 -2.12 -10.93
CA VAL A 41 54.77 -3.39 -11.02
C VAL A 41 55.42 -4.42 -11.97
N CYS A 42 56.37 -4.02 -12.80
CA CYS A 42 57.09 -4.97 -13.67
C CYS A 42 58.15 -5.83 -12.96
N ILE A 43 58.39 -5.66 -11.66
CA ILE A 43 59.45 -6.39 -10.93
C ILE A 43 58.90 -7.47 -9.97
N LEU A 44 57.61 -7.47 -9.64
CA LEU A 44 57.03 -8.41 -8.66
C LEU A 44 55.88 -9.21 -9.28
N GLY A 45 56.23 -10.13 -10.17
CA GLY A 45 55.31 -11.07 -10.81
C GLY A 45 55.07 -12.32 -9.97
N VAL A 46 53.83 -12.83 -10.04
CA VAL A 46 53.33 -14.15 -9.59
C VAL A 46 52.57 -14.18 -8.26
N GLU A 47 52.99 -13.52 -7.18
CA GLU A 47 52.23 -13.57 -5.91
C GLU A 47 50.96 -12.68 -5.91
N MET A 48 50.99 -11.58 -6.68
CA MET A 48 49.88 -10.62 -6.75
C MET A 48 48.66 -11.13 -7.53
N GLU A 49 48.81 -12.05 -8.50
CA GLU A 49 47.65 -12.61 -9.22
C GLU A 49 46.86 -13.58 -8.35
N LEU A 50 47.54 -14.36 -7.49
CA LEU A 50 46.89 -15.23 -6.53
C LEU A 50 46.17 -14.39 -5.46
N LEU A 51 46.79 -13.32 -4.98
CA LEU A 51 46.17 -12.38 -4.05
C LEU A 51 44.95 -11.69 -4.69
N PHE A 52 45.04 -11.28 -5.96
CA PHE A 52 43.91 -10.70 -6.69
C PHE A 52 42.79 -11.71 -6.88
N LEU A 53 43.11 -12.99 -7.12
CA LEU A 53 42.14 -14.07 -7.20
C LEU A 53 41.49 -14.36 -5.83
N PHE A 54 42.26 -14.37 -4.74
CA PHE A 54 41.73 -14.53 -3.39
C PHE A 54 40.93 -13.31 -2.92
N VAL A 55 41.29 -12.10 -3.34
CA VAL A 55 40.53 -10.88 -3.06
C VAL A 55 39.28 -10.83 -3.93
N THR A 56 39.33 -11.21 -5.21
CA THR A 56 38.12 -11.26 -6.04
C THR A 56 37.19 -12.39 -5.65
N VAL A 57 37.71 -13.60 -5.36
CA VAL A 57 36.93 -14.73 -4.83
C VAL A 57 36.45 -14.42 -3.41
N GLY A 58 37.27 -13.77 -2.58
CA GLY A 58 36.89 -13.29 -1.26
C GLY A 58 35.78 -12.24 -1.31
N VAL A 59 35.87 -11.27 -2.23
CA VAL A 59 34.84 -10.25 -2.48
C VAL A 59 33.58 -10.86 -3.12
N LEU A 60 33.71 -11.84 -4.01
CA LEU A 60 32.59 -12.58 -4.60
C LEU A 60 31.90 -13.51 -3.59
N LEU A 61 32.64 -14.08 -2.62
CA LEU A 61 32.10 -14.92 -1.55
C LEU A 61 31.54 -14.11 -0.39
N THR A 62 31.97 -12.86 -0.18
CA THR A 62 31.44 -11.94 0.85
C THR A 62 30.34 -11.01 0.32
N LEU A 63 29.95 -11.10 -0.95
CA LEU A 63 28.81 -10.39 -1.52
C LEU A 63 27.61 -11.33 -1.80
N PRO A 64 26.81 -11.69 -0.79
CA PRO A 64 25.42 -12.10 -1.03
C PRO A 64 24.58 -11.00 -1.69
N ASP A 65 25.06 -9.74 -1.65
CA ASP A 65 24.27 -8.54 -1.95
C ASP A 65 24.33 -8.05 -3.41
N CYS A 66 24.98 -8.78 -4.32
CA CYS A 66 24.90 -8.49 -5.77
C CYS A 66 23.61 -9.01 -6.45
N LEU A 67 22.61 -9.42 -5.67
CA LEU A 67 21.30 -9.85 -6.15
C LEU A 67 20.36 -8.63 -6.24
N MET A 68 19.97 -8.23 -7.46
CA MET A 68 18.96 -7.19 -7.65
C MET A 68 17.62 -7.59 -6.99
N GLY A 69 17.24 -6.92 -5.91
CA GLY A 69 15.98 -7.10 -5.17
C GLY A 69 16.12 -6.72 -3.68
N LEU A 70 15.02 -6.32 -3.01
CA LEU A 70 15.01 -6.12 -1.56
C LEU A 70 14.85 -7.48 -0.87
N THR A 71 15.78 -7.83 0.01
CA THR A 71 15.75 -9.06 0.81
C THR A 71 15.42 -8.73 2.26
N TYR A 72 14.42 -9.39 2.80
CA TYR A 72 13.93 -9.26 4.17
C TYR A 72 14.36 -10.47 5.02
N ASN A 73 14.28 -10.30 6.35
CA ASN A 73 14.67 -11.30 7.36
C ASN A 73 16.18 -11.62 7.40
N VAL A 74 17.04 -10.72 6.90
CA VAL A 74 18.49 -10.84 7.04
C VAL A 74 18.91 -10.30 8.40
N GLN A 75 19.48 -11.16 9.26
CA GLN A 75 20.08 -10.75 10.53
C GLN A 75 21.44 -10.11 10.26
N VAL A 76 21.48 -8.80 10.01
CA VAL A 76 22.73 -8.03 9.96
C VAL A 76 22.91 -7.33 11.30
N THR A 77 23.88 -7.76 12.11
CA THR A 77 24.34 -7.01 13.28
C THR A 77 25.03 -5.73 12.79
N ARG A 78 24.31 -4.59 12.82
CA ARG A 78 24.83 -3.30 12.35
C ARG A 78 25.72 -2.67 13.42
N SER A 79 26.99 -2.46 13.10
CA SER A 79 27.96 -1.78 13.98
C SER A 79 27.91 -0.25 13.92
N SER A 80 27.16 0.33 12.98
CA SER A 80 27.06 1.77 12.75
C SER A 80 25.71 2.13 12.13
N SER A 81 25.15 3.28 12.51
CA SER A 81 23.83 3.77 12.09
C SER A 81 23.86 5.27 11.79
N PHE A 82 22.93 5.74 10.97
CA PHE A 82 22.76 7.18 10.71
C PHE A 82 21.82 7.79 11.76
N SER A 83 22.15 9.01 12.20
CA SER A 83 21.25 9.87 12.96
C SER A 83 21.01 11.14 12.15
N CYS A 84 19.74 11.43 11.88
CA CYS A 84 19.35 12.54 11.01
C CYS A 84 18.18 13.31 11.62
N THR A 85 18.18 14.63 11.46
CA THR A 85 17.16 15.53 12.00
C THR A 85 16.73 16.59 10.98
N SER A 86 15.51 17.11 11.16
CA SER A 86 15.01 18.27 10.42
C SER A 86 15.32 19.57 11.16
N LYS A 87 15.90 20.57 10.47
CA LYS A 87 16.41 21.82 11.08
C LYS A 87 15.41 22.68 11.86
N HIS A 88 14.11 22.49 11.67
CA HIS A 88 13.07 23.38 12.23
C HIS A 88 12.43 22.88 13.53
N LEU A 89 12.80 21.69 14.03
CA LEU A 89 12.23 21.11 15.25
C LEU A 89 13.38 20.64 16.14
N ILE A 90 13.59 21.33 17.26
CA ILE A 90 14.66 21.03 18.23
C ILE A 90 14.14 19.89 19.12
N TRP A 91 14.27 18.65 18.63
CA TRP A 91 14.01 17.46 19.44
C TRP A 91 15.31 16.77 19.85
N LYS A 92 15.30 16.15 21.03
CA LYS A 92 16.41 15.32 21.52
C LYS A 92 16.76 14.26 20.48
N ARG A 93 18.06 13.95 20.37
CA ARG A 93 18.56 12.93 19.44
C ARG A 93 17.89 11.59 19.74
N ASN A 94 17.13 11.11 18.78
CA ASN A 94 16.44 9.84 18.86
C ASN A 94 17.32 8.72 18.31
N GLU A 95 17.09 7.50 18.81
CA GLU A 95 17.63 6.27 18.24
C GLU A 95 17.08 5.97 16.83
N MET A 96 15.95 6.59 16.47
CA MET A 96 15.26 6.42 15.18
C MET A 96 15.15 7.75 14.42
N ILE A 97 15.36 7.73 13.10
CA ILE A 97 15.25 8.91 12.24
C ILE A 97 13.78 9.30 12.09
N LYS A 98 13.41 10.52 12.51
CA LYS A 98 12.09 11.11 12.28
C LYS A 98 12.25 12.47 11.60
N LEU A 99 11.67 12.61 10.42
CA LEU A 99 11.73 13.83 9.61
C LEU A 99 10.32 14.43 9.46
N TYR A 100 10.27 15.75 9.25
CA TYR A 100 9.00 16.47 9.22
C TYR A 100 8.97 17.45 8.05
N LEU A 101 7.87 17.41 7.30
CA LEU A 101 7.64 18.26 6.15
C LEU A 101 6.63 19.35 6.50
N GLY A 102 7.12 20.54 6.83
CA GLY A 102 6.31 21.75 7.02
C GLY A 102 5.92 22.43 5.69
N ALA A 103 5.49 23.69 5.76
CA ALA A 103 5.10 24.47 4.58
C ALA A 103 6.28 24.76 3.61
N GLY A 104 7.51 24.77 4.12
CA GLY A 104 8.74 25.03 3.36
C GLY A 104 9.40 23.79 2.74
N PRO A 105 10.60 23.95 2.17
CA PRO A 105 11.42 22.82 1.70
C PRO A 105 11.88 21.94 2.87
N LEU A 106 12.05 20.64 2.61
CA LEU A 106 12.61 19.69 3.57
C LEU A 106 14.12 19.90 3.67
N GLU A 107 14.61 20.23 4.86
CA GLU A 107 16.05 20.35 5.16
C GLU A 107 16.43 19.24 6.14
N VAL A 108 17.37 18.38 5.73
CA VAL A 108 17.82 17.22 6.51
C VAL A 108 19.32 17.30 6.73
N ASP A 109 19.72 17.16 7.99
CA ASP A 109 21.12 17.05 8.41
C ASP A 109 21.36 15.64 8.96
N CYS A 110 22.44 15.00 8.54
CA CYS A 110 22.77 13.61 8.88
C CYS A 110 24.21 13.42 9.36
N GLU A 111 24.38 12.60 10.38
CA GLU A 111 25.66 12.15 10.95
C GLU A 111 25.70 10.61 11.01
N LEU A 112 26.89 10.01 10.86
CA LEU A 112 27.09 8.57 11.02
C LEU A 112 27.62 8.27 12.43
N ILE A 113 26.87 7.49 13.19
CA ILE A 113 27.19 7.03 14.55
C ILE A 113 27.87 5.67 14.47
N GLY A 114 29.08 5.56 15.03
CA GLY A 114 29.80 4.30 15.21
C GLY A 114 29.54 3.66 16.57
N SER A 115 30.29 2.60 16.91
CA SER A 115 30.17 1.89 18.19
C SER A 115 30.49 2.74 19.43
N VAL A 116 31.19 3.87 19.27
CA VAL A 116 31.48 4.85 20.32
C VAL A 116 31.06 6.23 19.82
N ASP A 117 29.99 6.77 20.40
CA ASP A 117 29.38 8.02 19.98
C ASP A 117 30.08 9.26 20.58
N THR A 118 31.16 9.71 19.94
CA THR A 118 31.84 10.98 20.27
C THR A 118 31.83 11.92 19.06
N GLN A 119 31.81 13.24 19.30
CA GLN A 119 31.86 14.24 18.23
C GLN A 119 33.10 14.07 17.34
N GLU A 120 34.24 13.71 17.94
CA GLU A 120 35.49 13.46 17.23
C GLU A 120 35.40 12.24 16.29
N ASN A 121 34.79 11.15 16.77
CA ASN A 121 34.55 9.96 15.94
C ASN A 121 33.61 10.26 14.77
N ARG A 122 32.52 11.00 14.99
CA ARG A 122 31.58 11.41 13.94
C ARG A 122 32.28 12.24 12.86
N ASN A 123 33.06 13.23 13.26
CA ASN A 123 33.85 14.07 12.35
C ASN A 123 34.89 13.24 11.56
N ARG A 124 35.54 12.28 12.23
CA ARG A 124 36.50 11.37 11.58
C ARG A 124 35.83 10.52 10.51
N LEU A 125 34.69 9.90 10.83
CA LEU A 125 33.92 9.06 9.89
C LEU A 125 33.43 9.87 8.69
N LEU A 126 32.91 11.09 8.93
CA LEU A 126 32.49 12.01 7.88
C LEU A 126 33.63 12.32 6.90
N ARG A 127 34.81 12.70 7.41
CA ARG A 127 36.00 12.98 6.59
C ARG A 127 36.47 11.74 5.83
N GLN A 128 36.53 10.59 6.51
CA GLN A 128 36.95 9.32 5.92
C GLN A 128 36.09 8.97 4.72
N TYR A 129 34.76 8.91 4.87
CA TYR A 129 33.88 8.49 3.77
C TYR A 129 33.76 9.54 2.67
N THR A 130 33.68 10.82 3.03
CA THR A 130 33.59 11.91 2.03
C THR A 130 34.87 12.01 1.20
N SER A 131 36.06 11.78 1.79
CA SER A 131 37.34 11.79 1.06
C SER A 131 37.49 10.63 0.07
N VAL A 132 36.86 9.48 0.35
CA VAL A 132 36.80 8.31 -0.55
C VAL A 132 35.75 8.48 -1.65
N GLY A 133 34.99 9.57 -1.62
CA GLY A 133 33.98 9.88 -2.61
C GLY A 133 32.60 9.30 -2.30
N LEU A 134 32.35 8.91 -1.05
CA LEU A 134 31.07 8.38 -0.59
C LEU A 134 30.26 9.44 0.14
N ALA A 135 28.97 9.52 -0.20
CA ALA A 135 27.99 10.35 0.49
C ALA A 135 26.69 9.56 0.67
N PRO A 136 25.90 9.88 1.70
CA PRO A 136 24.62 9.23 1.91
C PRO A 136 23.63 9.54 0.79
N SER A 137 22.67 8.65 0.62
CA SER A 137 21.48 8.84 -0.21
C SER A 137 20.22 8.68 0.64
N LEU A 138 19.29 9.61 0.48
CA LEU A 138 17.96 9.61 1.12
C LEU A 138 16.94 9.02 0.15
N ARG A 139 16.36 7.88 0.49
CA ARG A 139 15.23 7.31 -0.24
C ARG A 139 13.94 7.60 0.53
N ILE A 140 12.94 8.16 -0.14
CA ILE A 140 11.60 8.43 0.42
C ILE A 140 10.60 7.53 -0.31
N VAL A 141 9.81 6.76 0.44
CA VAL A 141 8.87 5.77 -0.10
C VAL A 141 7.55 5.80 0.67
N ASN A 142 6.43 5.81 -0.02
CA ASN A 142 5.12 5.42 0.54
C ASN A 142 4.46 4.36 -0.36
N SER A 143 3.15 4.12 -0.23
CA SER A 143 2.49 3.07 -0.99
C SER A 143 2.39 3.33 -2.50
N THR A 144 2.53 4.58 -2.95
CA THR A 144 2.37 4.98 -4.35
C THR A 144 3.54 5.81 -4.93
N TYR A 145 4.43 6.34 -4.09
CA TYR A 145 5.56 7.20 -4.44
C TYR A 145 6.88 6.58 -3.96
N SER A 146 7.91 6.69 -4.79
CA SER A 146 9.27 6.30 -4.45
C SER A 146 10.25 7.20 -5.18
N SER A 147 11.19 7.81 -4.46
CA SER A 147 12.26 8.62 -5.03
C SER A 147 13.54 8.54 -4.20
N VAL A 148 14.67 8.82 -4.84
CA VAL A 148 16.00 8.84 -4.22
C VAL A 148 16.61 10.21 -4.43
N PHE A 149 17.16 10.78 -3.35
CA PHE A 149 17.85 12.06 -3.32
C PHE A 149 19.27 11.85 -2.80
N HIS A 150 20.24 12.52 -3.43
CA HIS A 150 21.65 12.38 -3.09
C HIS A 150 22.12 13.61 -2.31
N PHE A 151 22.81 13.37 -1.19
CA PHE A 151 23.41 14.45 -0.42
C PHE A 151 24.57 15.09 -1.18
N LYS A 152 24.81 16.38 -0.90
CA LYS A 152 25.99 17.06 -1.43
C LYS A 152 27.23 16.58 -0.69
N MET A 153 28.32 16.39 -1.44
CA MET A 153 29.62 16.03 -0.87
C MET A 153 30.29 17.30 -0.34
N THR A 154 29.93 17.71 0.87
CA THR A 154 30.57 18.84 1.57
C THR A 154 31.39 18.32 2.75
N LEU A 155 32.54 18.95 3.00
CA LEU A 155 33.43 18.66 4.12
C LEU A 155 33.07 19.53 5.34
N ASP A 156 31.78 19.69 5.60
CA ASP A 156 31.26 20.42 6.77
C ASP A 156 31.23 19.51 8.01
N MET A 157 30.51 19.92 9.06
CA MET A 157 30.33 19.11 10.28
C MET A 157 29.32 17.95 10.12
N SER A 158 28.47 17.99 9.09
CA SER A 158 27.45 16.96 8.79
C SER A 158 27.10 16.95 7.29
N TRP A 159 26.45 15.87 6.81
CA TRP A 159 25.89 15.85 5.45
C TRP A 159 24.53 16.54 5.45
N THR A 160 24.32 17.51 4.55
CA THR A 160 23.07 18.28 4.48
C THR A 160 22.42 18.19 3.10
N ILE A 161 21.08 18.16 3.06
CA ILE A 161 20.30 18.18 1.83
C ILE A 161 19.05 19.07 1.97
N LYS A 162 18.70 19.76 0.89
CA LYS A 162 17.50 20.63 0.80
C LYS A 162 16.64 20.21 -0.38
N ILE A 163 15.43 19.74 -0.10
CA ILE A 163 14.50 19.19 -1.09
C ILE A 163 13.25 20.09 -1.15
N PRO A 164 12.92 20.69 -2.33
CA PRO A 164 11.71 21.49 -2.47
C PRO A 164 10.43 20.68 -2.24
N ARG A 165 9.45 21.22 -1.50
CA ARG A 165 8.20 20.52 -1.17
C ARG A 165 7.44 20.01 -2.40
N ASN A 166 7.42 20.79 -3.47
CA ASN A 166 6.74 20.44 -4.73
C ASN A 166 7.33 19.20 -5.45
N THR A 167 8.51 18.72 -5.05
CA THR A 167 9.11 17.47 -5.56
C THR A 167 8.62 16.23 -4.81
N ILE A 168 8.16 16.41 -3.58
CA ILE A 168 7.63 15.34 -2.71
C ILE A 168 6.10 15.30 -2.80
N VAL A 169 5.46 16.47 -2.77
CA VAL A 169 4.00 16.60 -2.69
C VAL A 169 3.47 17.44 -3.85
N VAL A 170 2.44 16.94 -4.56
CA VAL A 170 1.80 17.61 -5.70
C VAL A 170 0.61 18.49 -5.29
N GLY A 171 -0.05 18.18 -4.17
CA GLY A 171 -1.21 18.91 -3.65
C GLY A 171 -0.89 19.79 -2.43
N THR A 172 -1.57 20.92 -2.31
CA THR A 172 -1.44 21.84 -1.17
C THR A 172 -2.62 21.78 -0.19
N ASP A 173 -3.66 21.02 -0.52
CA ASP A 173 -4.88 20.91 0.30
C ASP A 173 -4.68 19.97 1.49
N ILE A 174 -5.35 20.26 2.60
CA ILE A 174 -5.33 19.46 3.82
C ILE A 174 -6.15 18.20 3.56
N ALA A 175 -5.51 17.04 3.68
CA ALA A 175 -6.13 15.74 3.44
C ALA A 175 -5.33 14.68 4.18
N ALA A 176 -5.95 13.55 4.52
CA ALA A 176 -5.23 12.41 5.07
C ALA A 176 -4.03 12.07 4.16
N THR A 177 -2.82 12.13 4.69
CA THR A 177 -1.59 11.84 3.95
C THR A 177 -0.93 10.61 4.52
N GLU A 178 -0.54 9.68 3.64
CA GLU A 178 0.31 8.57 4.07
C GLU A 178 1.64 9.11 4.56
N GLU A 179 1.98 8.78 5.81
CA GLU A 179 3.32 8.93 6.34
C GLU A 179 4.31 8.11 5.49
N TRP A 180 5.50 8.67 5.24
CA TRP A 180 6.49 8.08 4.35
C TRP A 180 7.57 7.33 5.14
N PHE A 181 8.04 6.22 4.59
CA PHE A 181 9.26 5.56 5.00
C PHE A 181 10.47 6.26 4.40
N VAL A 182 11.51 6.37 5.21
CA VAL A 182 12.78 6.96 4.84
C VAL A 182 13.87 5.91 5.02
N THR A 183 14.73 5.76 4.01
CA THR A 183 15.92 4.91 4.12
C THR A 183 17.15 5.73 3.76
N ILE A 184 18.13 5.74 4.66
CA ILE A 184 19.41 6.42 4.45
C ILE A 184 20.49 5.37 4.44
N ALA A 185 21.22 5.30 3.32
CA ALA A 185 22.34 4.39 3.14
C ALA A 185 23.55 5.17 2.63
N LEU A 186 24.75 4.68 2.97
CA LEU A 186 25.99 5.19 2.43
C LEU A 186 26.11 4.72 0.97
N HIS A 187 25.72 5.59 0.05
CA HIS A 187 25.57 5.35 -1.39
C HIS A 187 24.40 4.42 -1.79
N ASP A 188 23.68 4.80 -2.84
CA ASP A 188 22.52 4.05 -3.33
C ASP A 188 22.96 2.73 -4.00
N GLY A 189 22.19 1.66 -3.81
CA GLY A 189 22.43 0.35 -4.41
C GLY A 189 23.44 -0.56 -3.68
N LEU A 190 24.28 -0.03 -2.78
CA LEU A 190 25.22 -0.83 -1.98
C LEU A 190 24.67 -1.19 -0.58
N ASN A 191 23.64 -0.48 -0.10
CA ASN A 191 23.02 -0.65 1.22
C ASN A 191 24.02 -0.65 2.41
N ILE A 192 25.19 -0.04 2.23
CA ILE A 192 26.22 0.06 3.26
C ILE A 192 25.71 1.01 4.36
N PHE A 193 25.73 0.56 5.61
CA PHE A 193 25.19 1.30 6.76
C PHE A 193 23.78 1.86 6.54
N SER A 194 22.82 1.01 6.15
CA SER A 194 21.44 1.44 5.98
C SER A 194 20.74 1.70 7.33
N THR A 195 20.03 2.81 7.46
CA THR A 195 19.16 3.14 8.60
C THR A 195 17.78 3.55 8.10
N GLU A 196 16.73 3.08 8.78
CA GLU A 196 15.33 3.37 8.45
C GLU A 196 14.78 4.46 9.36
N GLY A 197 13.79 5.19 8.86
CA GLY A 197 13.14 6.30 9.53
C GLY A 197 11.78 6.63 8.92
N THR A 198 11.17 7.71 9.41
CA THR A 198 9.86 8.18 8.98
C THR A 198 9.90 9.64 8.54
N LEU A 199 8.95 10.04 7.69
CA LEU A 199 8.72 11.42 7.29
C LEU A 199 7.22 11.73 7.37
N LEU A 200 6.84 12.70 8.21
CA LEU A 200 5.46 13.13 8.42
C LEU A 200 5.19 14.52 7.81
N ASP A 201 4.11 14.67 7.04
CA ASP A 201 3.66 15.98 6.51
C ASP A 201 2.71 16.66 7.50
N ILE A 202 3.32 17.35 8.47
CA ILE A 202 2.63 18.08 9.54
C ILE A 202 1.72 19.22 9.02
N PHE A 203 1.89 19.67 7.77
CA PHE A 203 1.06 20.73 7.19
C PHE A 203 -0.25 20.20 6.61
N ARG A 204 -0.28 18.95 6.15
CA ARG A 204 -1.47 18.35 5.52
C ARG A 204 -2.23 17.39 6.44
N GLU A 205 -1.59 16.89 7.50
CA GLU A 205 -2.25 16.00 8.45
C GLU A 205 -3.43 16.72 9.14
N PRO A 206 -4.70 16.27 8.91
CA PRO A 206 -5.88 17.05 9.26
C PRO A 206 -5.98 17.37 10.76
N ILE A 207 -5.81 16.37 11.62
CA ILE A 207 -6.02 16.52 13.08
C ILE A 207 -5.00 17.45 13.75
N LEU A 208 -3.82 17.63 13.14
CA LEU A 208 -2.80 18.56 13.64
C LEU A 208 -3.16 20.03 13.38
N GLN A 209 -4.06 20.29 12.42
CA GLN A 209 -4.49 21.66 12.08
C GLN A 209 -5.57 22.22 13.02
N TRP A 210 -6.13 21.38 13.90
CA TRP A 210 -7.24 21.76 14.78
C TRP A 210 -6.80 21.88 16.25
N GLN A 211 -7.49 22.74 16.99
CA GLN A 211 -7.47 22.73 18.44
C GLN A 211 -8.66 21.91 18.93
N LEU A 212 -8.40 20.81 19.66
CA LEU A 212 -9.44 19.86 20.08
C LEU A 212 -10.35 20.44 21.17
N GLY A 213 -9.77 21.23 22.09
CA GLY A 213 -10.50 21.85 23.19
C GLY A 213 -9.66 22.89 23.93
N GLU A 214 -10.02 23.17 25.19
CA GLU A 214 -9.25 24.05 26.05
C GLU A 214 -7.93 23.37 26.43
N ILE A 215 -6.79 24.06 26.29
CA ILE A 215 -5.48 23.48 26.61
C ILE A 215 -5.35 23.33 28.12
N MET A 216 -4.91 22.16 28.56
CA MET A 216 -4.73 21.81 29.98
C MET A 216 -3.24 21.68 30.31
N ASP A 217 -2.84 22.16 31.49
CA ASP A 217 -1.48 21.98 32.00
C ASP A 217 -1.26 20.54 32.49
N PRO A 218 -0.08 19.93 32.29
CA PRO A 218 0.22 18.60 32.82
C PRO A 218 -0.02 18.46 34.33
N SER A 219 0.14 19.51 35.13
CA SER A 219 -0.13 19.45 36.57
C SER A 219 -1.58 19.08 36.91
N GLU A 220 -2.56 19.60 36.17
CA GLU A 220 -3.99 19.31 36.37
C GLU A 220 -4.32 17.85 36.01
N VAL A 221 -3.62 17.28 35.04
CA VAL A 221 -3.80 15.88 34.64
C VAL A 221 -3.30 14.92 35.72
N LYS A 222 -2.30 15.31 36.52
CA LYS A 222 -1.77 14.47 37.60
C LYS A 222 -2.82 14.15 38.66
N ASP A 223 -3.75 15.08 38.91
CA ASP A 223 -4.85 14.90 39.86
C ASP A 223 -5.90 13.89 39.36
N ILE A 224 -5.96 13.62 38.04
CA ILE A 224 -6.91 12.70 37.41
C ILE A 224 -6.42 11.25 37.46
N ILE A 225 -5.11 11.03 37.46
CA ILE A 225 -4.48 9.69 37.37
C ILE A 225 -5.04 8.69 38.39
N PRO A 226 -5.27 9.03 39.68
CA PRO A 226 -5.82 8.10 40.67
C PRO A 226 -7.23 7.58 40.36
N HIS A 227 -8.00 8.31 39.54
CA HIS A 227 -9.39 7.99 39.18
C HIS A 227 -9.51 7.28 37.83
N LEU A 228 -8.38 6.93 37.21
CA LEU A 228 -8.32 6.34 35.88
C LEU A 228 -8.61 4.84 35.93
N THR A 229 -9.61 4.40 35.16
CA THR A 229 -9.97 2.98 35.02
C THR A 229 -9.35 2.35 33.77
N ALA A 230 -9.21 3.12 32.69
CA ALA A 230 -8.65 2.66 31.43
C ALA A 230 -8.09 3.81 30.58
N LEU A 231 -7.21 3.46 29.64
CA LEU A 231 -6.78 4.34 28.56
C LEU A 231 -7.37 3.83 27.23
N THR A 232 -7.88 4.75 26.42
CA THR A 232 -8.20 4.52 25.01
C THR A 232 -7.22 5.30 24.13
N LEU A 233 -6.86 4.74 22.98
CA LEU A 233 -5.90 5.30 22.04
C LEU A 233 -6.40 5.07 20.62
N THR A 234 -6.50 6.13 19.84
CA THR A 234 -6.77 6.06 18.40
C THR A 234 -5.64 6.73 17.63
N GLN A 235 -5.25 6.15 16.50
CA GLN A 235 -4.24 6.70 15.59
C GLN A 235 -4.90 7.27 14.34
N SER A 236 -4.20 8.17 13.65
CA SER A 236 -4.59 8.58 12.30
C SER A 236 -4.42 7.38 11.35
N PRO A 237 -5.46 6.99 10.56
CA PRO A 237 -5.40 5.80 9.70
C PRO A 237 -4.24 5.80 8.69
N CYS A 238 -3.74 6.98 8.30
CA CYS A 238 -2.67 7.15 7.33
C CYS A 238 -1.31 7.56 7.94
N ALA A 239 -1.30 8.01 9.20
CA ALA A 239 -0.11 8.51 9.90
C ALA A 239 -0.06 7.94 11.33
N SER A 240 0.58 6.78 11.49
CA SER A 240 0.64 6.06 12.76
C SER A 240 1.39 6.84 13.86
N ASP A 241 2.24 7.80 13.50
CA ASP A 241 2.91 8.67 14.48
C ASP A 241 1.98 9.75 15.08
N VAL A 242 0.79 9.96 14.52
CA VAL A 242 -0.21 10.91 15.05
C VAL A 242 -1.34 10.14 15.73
N GLY A 243 -1.53 10.39 17.03
CA GLY A 243 -2.53 9.71 17.84
C GLY A 243 -3.17 10.60 18.89
N ILE A 244 -4.34 10.15 19.37
CA ILE A 244 -5.10 10.77 20.44
C ILE A 244 -5.27 9.76 21.58
N ILE A 245 -4.86 10.13 22.78
CA ILE A 245 -5.13 9.41 24.03
C ILE A 245 -6.41 9.98 24.64
N GLY A 246 -7.30 9.10 25.11
CA GLY A 246 -8.45 9.47 25.94
C GLY A 246 -8.37 8.82 27.32
N LEU A 247 -8.71 9.60 28.35
CA LEU A 247 -8.74 9.15 29.74
C LEU A 247 -10.15 8.66 30.09
N ILE A 248 -10.29 7.39 30.49
CA ILE A 248 -11.55 6.81 30.96
C ILE A 248 -11.51 6.77 32.49
N CYS A 249 -12.28 7.64 33.13
CA CYS A 249 -12.33 7.80 34.58
C CYS A 249 -13.54 7.08 35.19
N GLU A 250 -13.53 6.91 36.51
CA GLU A 250 -14.70 6.44 37.26
C GLU A 250 -15.89 7.42 37.12
N ASN A 251 -17.11 6.90 37.26
CA ASN A 251 -18.34 7.69 37.08
C ASN A 251 -18.43 8.93 37.98
N ASN A 252 -17.76 8.91 39.13
CA ASN A 252 -17.75 10.01 40.09
C ASN A 252 -16.79 11.14 39.72
N PHE A 253 -15.97 10.98 38.69
CA PHE A 253 -15.03 11.98 38.20
C PHE A 253 -15.37 12.38 36.75
N PRO A 254 -16.38 13.26 36.55
CA PRO A 254 -16.85 13.64 35.23
C PRO A 254 -15.85 14.54 34.51
N GLY A 255 -15.69 14.32 33.21
CA GLY A 255 -14.86 15.11 32.32
C GLY A 255 -14.39 14.32 31.11
N ILE A 256 -14.14 15.02 30.00
CA ILE A 256 -13.49 14.44 28.83
C ILE A 256 -12.14 15.12 28.64
N VAL A 257 -11.09 14.38 28.98
CA VAL A 257 -9.69 14.81 28.84
C VAL A 257 -9.03 13.96 27.77
N LEU A 258 -8.44 14.64 26.80
CA LEU A 258 -7.75 14.03 25.66
C LEU A 258 -6.32 14.55 25.57
N ALA A 259 -5.41 13.74 25.05
CA ALA A 259 -4.05 14.16 24.70
C ALA A 259 -3.81 13.90 23.21
N ARG A 260 -3.11 14.81 22.52
CA ARG A 260 -2.71 14.63 21.12
C ARG A 260 -1.18 14.61 21.00
N THR A 261 -0.67 13.70 20.19
CA THR A 261 0.75 13.64 19.82
C THR A 261 1.08 14.32 18.50
N TYR A 262 2.32 14.79 18.40
CA TYR A 262 2.89 15.31 17.15
C TYR A 262 3.90 14.35 16.48
N SER A 263 4.46 13.39 17.21
CA SER A 263 5.69 12.66 16.82
C SER A 263 5.77 11.20 17.30
N GLY A 264 4.65 10.50 17.46
CA GLY A 264 4.63 9.09 17.88
C GLY A 264 5.14 8.86 19.30
N PHE A 265 4.62 9.65 20.25
CA PHE A 265 4.83 9.50 21.70
C PHE A 265 6.28 9.66 22.19
N GLN A 266 7.02 10.63 21.65
CA GLN A 266 8.33 11.05 22.20
C GLN A 266 8.15 12.04 23.36
N SER A 267 9.16 12.17 24.23
CA SER A 267 9.14 13.11 25.36
C SER A 267 8.97 14.54 24.85
N GLU A 268 8.14 15.35 25.51
CA GLU A 268 7.83 16.76 25.23
C GLU A 268 6.90 17.02 24.02
N ASP A 269 6.28 15.99 23.42
CA ASP A 269 5.48 16.11 22.17
C ASP A 269 3.96 15.91 22.33
N ILE A 270 3.45 16.13 23.55
CA ILE A 270 2.05 15.88 23.91
C ILE A 270 1.38 17.17 24.33
N THR A 271 0.16 17.38 23.83
CA THR A 271 -0.71 18.48 24.23
C THR A 271 -1.98 17.92 24.83
N TRP A 272 -2.33 18.36 26.04
CA TRP A 272 -3.53 17.93 26.76
C TRP A 272 -4.67 18.92 26.56
N PHE A 273 -5.89 18.40 26.44
CA PHE A 273 -7.10 19.16 26.14
C PHE A 273 -8.26 18.74 27.04
N ASN A 274 -9.01 19.72 27.53
CA ASN A 274 -10.32 19.55 28.15
C ASN A 274 -11.42 19.81 27.11
N LEU A 275 -12.29 18.83 26.88
CA LEU A 275 -13.42 18.95 25.95
C LEU A 275 -14.77 19.05 26.66
N THR A 276 -14.80 19.03 27.99
CA THR A 276 -16.03 18.94 28.79
C THR A 276 -16.99 20.09 28.46
N ASN A 277 -16.55 21.34 28.55
CA ASN A 277 -17.39 22.52 28.27
C ASN A 277 -17.89 22.55 26.81
N ASN A 278 -17.01 22.20 25.85
CA ASN A 278 -17.31 22.24 24.43
C ASN A 278 -18.44 21.27 24.04
N LEU A 279 -18.41 20.06 24.62
CA LEU A 279 -19.42 19.04 24.36
C LEU A 279 -20.69 19.27 25.18
N CYS A 280 -20.57 19.84 26.38
CA CYS A 280 -21.71 20.12 27.25
C CYS A 280 -22.58 21.27 26.78
N ASN A 281 -21.99 22.30 26.17
CA ASN A 281 -22.74 23.43 25.60
C ASN A 281 -23.71 23.02 24.47
N ILE A 282 -23.59 21.81 23.92
CA ILE A 282 -24.52 21.25 22.93
C ILE A 282 -25.91 20.97 23.55
N PHE A 283 -25.99 20.77 24.88
CA PHE A 283 -27.21 20.29 25.55
C PHE A 283 -28.08 21.35 26.20
N GLU A 284 -27.62 22.60 26.36
CA GLU A 284 -28.29 23.65 27.16
C GLU A 284 -28.65 23.21 28.62
N GLU A 285 -28.27 22.00 29.04
CA GLU A 285 -28.56 21.34 30.32
C GLU A 285 -27.27 21.10 31.14
N ILE A 286 -27.42 20.80 32.43
CA ILE A 286 -26.30 20.51 33.34
C ILE A 286 -25.77 19.09 33.06
N CYS A 287 -24.55 19.00 32.52
CA CYS A 287 -23.82 17.74 32.30
C CYS A 287 -23.39 17.07 33.60
N ILE A 288 -24.26 16.22 34.17
CA ILE A 288 -23.92 15.40 35.35
C ILE A 288 -23.42 14.01 34.90
N ASP A 289 -22.32 13.54 35.49
CA ASP A 289 -21.57 12.30 35.17
C ASP A 289 -21.29 12.09 33.66
N PHE A 290 -20.66 13.11 33.05
CA PHE A 290 -20.17 13.07 31.68
C PHE A 290 -18.83 12.34 31.62
N VAL A 291 -18.82 11.10 31.11
CA VAL A 291 -17.64 10.21 31.13
C VAL A 291 -17.33 9.73 29.72
N LEU A 292 -16.05 9.67 29.39
CA LEU A 292 -15.56 9.11 28.14
C LEU A 292 -15.70 7.57 28.12
N VAL A 293 -16.26 7.01 27.04
CA VAL A 293 -16.37 5.55 26.85
C VAL A 293 -15.35 5.08 25.82
N ASP A 294 -15.27 5.73 24.66
CA ASP A 294 -14.33 5.37 23.59
C ASP A 294 -14.12 6.52 22.59
N ILE A 295 -13.07 6.42 21.77
CA ILE A 295 -12.73 7.40 20.72
C ILE A 295 -12.30 6.71 19.43
N ILE A 296 -12.66 7.29 18.28
CA ILE A 296 -12.22 6.82 16.97
C ILE A 296 -11.85 8.01 16.09
N LEU A 297 -10.65 7.95 15.51
CA LEU A 297 -10.21 8.88 14.46
C LEU A 297 -10.37 8.22 13.09
N THR A 298 -11.28 8.77 12.28
CA THR A 298 -11.45 8.37 10.87
C THR A 298 -10.55 9.23 9.97
N ASN A 299 -10.58 9.05 8.64
CA ASN A 299 -9.73 9.84 7.75
C ASN A 299 -10.10 11.33 7.74
N HIS A 300 -11.37 11.69 8.00
CA HIS A 300 -11.86 13.08 7.92
C HIS A 300 -12.66 13.56 9.12
N HIS A 301 -13.04 12.69 10.06
CA HIS A 301 -13.84 13.07 11.24
C HIS A 301 -13.29 12.40 12.51
N PHE A 302 -13.43 13.08 13.64
CA PHE A 302 -13.14 12.56 14.97
C PHE A 302 -14.45 12.22 15.69
N VAL A 303 -14.54 11.00 16.23
CA VAL A 303 -15.75 10.44 16.84
C VAL A 303 -15.48 10.14 18.32
N ILE A 304 -16.38 10.59 19.19
CA ILE A 304 -16.29 10.42 20.64
C ILE A 304 -17.56 9.72 21.14
N LEU A 305 -17.40 8.60 21.85
CA LEU A 305 -18.47 7.98 22.64
C LEU A 305 -18.37 8.46 24.08
N SER A 306 -19.46 8.99 24.61
CA SER A 306 -19.57 9.29 26.04
C SER A 306 -20.86 8.72 26.63
N SER A 307 -21.00 8.79 27.94
CA SER A 307 -22.23 8.42 28.66
C SER A 307 -23.48 9.16 28.14
N TRP A 308 -23.33 10.33 27.54
CA TRP A 308 -24.44 11.13 27.01
C TRP A 308 -24.74 10.89 25.52
N GLY A 309 -23.84 10.23 24.79
CA GLY A 309 -24.11 9.92 23.38
C GLY A 309 -22.86 9.79 22.51
N LEU A 310 -23.11 9.71 21.22
CA LEU A 310 -22.09 9.64 20.19
C LEU A 310 -21.92 11.02 19.51
N PHE A 311 -20.73 11.58 19.59
CA PHE A 311 -20.38 12.88 19.02
C PHE A 311 -19.49 12.70 17.79
N ILE A 312 -19.78 13.45 16.73
CA ILE A 312 -19.06 13.44 15.46
C ILE A 312 -18.57 14.87 15.20
N SER A 313 -17.28 15.04 14.96
CA SER A 313 -16.69 16.35 14.65
C SER A 313 -17.18 16.90 13.31
N GLU A 314 -16.88 18.16 13.03
CA GLU A 314 -16.88 18.66 11.65
C GLU A 314 -15.75 18.06 10.81
N ASP A 315 -15.78 18.30 9.50
CA ASP A 315 -14.79 17.80 8.54
C ASP A 315 -13.41 18.41 8.82
N LEU A 316 -12.46 17.56 9.19
CA LEU A 316 -11.12 17.95 9.62
C LEU A 316 -10.27 18.57 8.50
N ARG A 317 -10.67 18.44 7.23
CA ARG A 317 -9.90 18.99 6.09
C ARG A 317 -9.99 20.51 5.96
N TYR A 318 -11.02 21.13 6.53
CA TYR A 318 -11.30 22.55 6.31
C TYR A 318 -11.21 23.34 7.62
N PRO A 319 -9.99 23.57 8.17
CA PRO A 319 -9.81 24.29 9.41
C PRO A 319 -10.32 25.73 9.30
N LYS A 320 -11.16 26.12 10.26
CA LYS A 320 -11.74 27.47 10.36
C LYS A 320 -10.99 28.39 11.34
N GLY A 321 -9.87 27.91 11.91
CA GLY A 321 -9.10 28.65 12.92
C GLY A 321 -9.80 28.76 14.29
N GLN A 322 -10.74 27.86 14.58
CA GLN A 322 -11.52 27.80 15.83
C GLN A 322 -11.37 26.41 16.49
N ILE A 323 -11.86 26.30 17.72
CA ILE A 323 -11.97 25.01 18.43
C ILE A 323 -12.88 24.07 17.63
N LEU A 324 -12.50 22.81 17.54
CA LEU A 324 -13.22 21.78 16.80
C LEU A 324 -14.65 21.60 17.32
N GLN A 325 -15.64 21.73 16.43
CA GLN A 325 -17.06 21.58 16.79
C GLN A 325 -17.55 20.15 16.58
N PHE A 326 -18.57 19.76 17.35
CA PHE A 326 -19.17 18.42 17.31
C PHE A 326 -20.69 18.48 17.16
N SER A 327 -21.24 17.43 16.55
CA SER A 327 -22.68 17.16 16.45
C SER A 327 -23.00 15.83 17.12
N ARG A 328 -24.16 15.72 17.77
CA ARG A 328 -24.61 14.48 18.43
C ARG A 328 -25.47 13.64 17.49
N ALA A 329 -25.18 12.35 17.42
CA ALA A 329 -26.07 11.37 16.80
C ALA A 329 -27.21 11.00 17.77
N ASN A 330 -28.45 11.03 17.27
CA ASN A 330 -29.65 10.76 18.06
C ASN A 330 -30.14 9.32 17.85
N PHE A 331 -30.14 8.52 18.91
CA PHE A 331 -30.72 7.17 18.93
C PHE A 331 -31.91 7.13 19.88
N CYS A 332 -33.12 6.92 19.35
CA CYS A 332 -34.35 6.88 20.15
C CYS A 332 -34.42 5.63 21.03
N GLY A 333 -34.81 5.79 22.29
CA GLY A 333 -35.03 4.70 23.24
C GLY A 333 -33.76 4.14 23.89
N PHE A 334 -32.69 4.94 23.94
CA PHE A 334 -31.44 4.63 24.63
C PHE A 334 -31.16 5.66 25.72
N GLU A 335 -30.82 5.15 26.90
CA GLU A 335 -30.51 5.95 28.09
C GLU A 335 -29.00 6.00 28.35
N LYS A 336 -28.58 6.78 29.34
CA LYS A 336 -27.18 6.98 29.71
C LYS A 336 -26.42 5.67 29.96
N ASP A 337 -27.02 4.75 30.71
CA ASP A 337 -26.44 3.43 31.02
C ASP A 337 -26.27 2.55 29.77
N ASP A 338 -27.12 2.74 28.76
CA ASP A 338 -27.01 2.01 27.48
C ASP A 338 -25.76 2.48 26.71
N TYR A 339 -25.37 3.75 26.80
CA TYR A 339 -24.15 4.25 26.14
C TYR A 339 -22.87 3.78 26.83
N ILE A 340 -22.85 3.68 28.15
CA ILE A 340 -21.68 3.21 28.93
C ILE A 340 -21.30 1.78 28.55
N THR A 341 -22.29 0.93 28.25
CA THR A 341 -22.09 -0.47 27.84
C THR A 341 -21.97 -0.67 26.32
N SER A 342 -22.18 0.40 25.54
CA SER A 342 -22.12 0.34 24.08
C SER A 342 -20.70 0.29 23.54
N ARG A 343 -20.57 -0.13 22.26
CA ARG A 343 -19.28 -0.22 21.57
C ARG A 343 -19.37 0.35 20.17
N ILE A 344 -18.31 1.02 19.76
CA ILE A 344 -18.14 1.50 18.38
C ILE A 344 -17.22 0.55 17.62
N TRP A 345 -17.53 0.31 16.36
CA TRP A 345 -16.73 -0.48 15.43
C TRP A 345 -16.36 0.37 14.22
N TYR A 346 -15.08 0.36 13.88
CA TYR A 346 -14.51 1.02 12.72
C TYR A 346 -13.53 0.07 12.03
N ASN A 347 -13.63 -0.02 10.71
CA ASN A 347 -12.69 -0.77 9.90
C ASN A 347 -11.59 0.18 9.43
N ILE A 348 -10.44 0.13 10.08
CA ILE A 348 -9.32 1.07 9.83
C ILE A 348 -8.80 0.87 8.40
N GLN A 349 -8.91 1.93 7.59
CA GLN A 349 -8.38 1.96 6.24
C GLN A 349 -7.80 3.35 5.96
N CYS A 350 -6.55 3.41 5.47
CA CYS A 350 -6.00 4.67 4.99
C CYS A 350 -6.61 5.05 3.63
N LEU A 351 -7.23 6.22 3.56
CA LEU A 351 -7.88 6.76 2.36
C LEU A 351 -7.15 8.00 1.78
N ALA A 352 -5.82 8.08 1.91
CA ALA A 352 -5.05 9.20 1.36
C ALA A 352 -5.24 9.39 -0.17
N ASN A 353 -5.48 8.29 -0.88
CA ASN A 353 -5.83 8.27 -2.31
C ASN A 353 -7.27 7.76 -2.49
N LYS A 354 -8.23 8.39 -1.79
CA LYS A 354 -9.66 8.00 -1.78
C LYS A 354 -10.22 7.97 -3.20
N GLU A 355 -10.77 6.81 -3.58
CA GLU A 355 -11.53 6.64 -4.82
C GLU A 355 -13.04 6.79 -4.59
N SER A 356 -13.81 6.96 -5.67
CA SER A 356 -15.27 7.14 -5.58
C SER A 356 -16.05 5.97 -4.98
N PHE A 357 -15.39 4.82 -4.80
CA PHE A 357 -15.97 3.61 -4.22
C PHE A 357 -15.42 3.31 -2.82
N GLU A 358 -14.54 4.13 -2.25
CA GLU A 358 -13.98 3.93 -0.91
C GLU A 358 -14.57 5.00 0.01
N ASP A 359 -15.04 4.60 1.19
CA ASP A 359 -15.62 5.50 2.19
C ASP A 359 -15.42 4.92 3.58
N ASP A 360 -15.40 5.79 4.59
CA ASP A 360 -15.37 5.39 5.99
C ASP A 360 -16.77 4.98 6.47
N TYR A 361 -16.83 3.89 7.22
CA TYR A 361 -18.03 3.37 7.85
C TYR A 361 -17.79 3.17 9.34
N ILE A 362 -18.70 3.68 10.15
CA ILE A 362 -18.73 3.44 11.60
C ILE A 362 -20.01 2.70 11.95
N SER A 363 -19.97 1.88 12.99
CA SER A 363 -21.17 1.31 13.57
C SER A 363 -21.13 1.31 15.08
N ILE A 364 -22.30 1.38 15.70
CA ILE A 364 -22.50 1.33 17.14
C ILE A 364 -23.43 0.16 17.46
N SER A 365 -23.06 -0.62 18.47
CA SER A 365 -23.85 -1.74 18.99
C SER A 365 -24.10 -1.54 20.49
N PHE A 366 -25.36 -1.71 20.89
CA PHE A 366 -25.79 -1.59 22.28
C PHE A 366 -25.93 -2.96 22.95
N ASP A 367 -25.47 -3.07 24.19
CA ASP A 367 -25.61 -4.25 25.04
C ASP A 367 -27.04 -4.35 25.61
N LYS A 368 -28.03 -4.55 24.73
CA LYS A 368 -29.45 -4.62 25.13
C LYS A 368 -30.27 -5.47 24.18
N ASP A 369 -31.29 -6.12 24.72
CA ASP A 369 -32.32 -6.78 23.91
C ASP A 369 -33.28 -5.75 23.32
N LYS A 370 -33.71 -5.99 22.08
CA LYS A 370 -34.60 -5.07 21.36
C LYS A 370 -35.97 -5.00 22.04
N THR A 371 -36.35 -3.82 22.53
CA THR A 371 -37.69 -3.53 23.04
C THR A 371 -38.61 -2.91 21.97
N LEU A 372 -39.89 -2.72 22.29
CA LEU A 372 -40.87 -2.07 21.39
C LEU A 372 -40.56 -0.58 21.11
N SER A 373 -39.84 0.10 22.01
CA SER A 373 -39.47 1.51 21.85
C SER A 373 -38.29 1.72 20.91
N GLN A 374 -37.55 0.67 20.57
CA GLN A 374 -36.31 0.76 19.79
C GLN A 374 -36.49 0.24 18.36
N VAL A 375 -35.98 1.00 17.39
CA VAL A 375 -35.99 0.59 15.98
C VAL A 375 -35.00 -0.57 15.74
N ALA A 376 -33.82 -0.49 16.36
CA ALA A 376 -32.75 -1.48 16.31
C ALA A 376 -31.82 -1.32 17.52
N THR A 377 -30.98 -2.33 17.77
CA THR A 377 -29.93 -2.31 18.81
C THR A 377 -28.52 -2.16 18.23
N CYS A 378 -28.41 -2.05 16.90
CA CYS A 378 -27.17 -1.79 16.19
C CYS A 378 -27.46 -0.87 15.00
N PHE A 379 -26.62 0.16 14.86
CA PHE A 379 -26.71 1.15 13.79
C PHE A 379 -25.36 1.32 13.11
N TYR A 380 -25.36 1.58 11.80
CA TYR A 380 -24.16 1.94 11.06
C TYR A 380 -24.43 3.17 10.20
N SER A 381 -23.37 3.89 9.89
CA SER A 381 -23.42 5.07 9.05
C SER A 381 -22.20 5.15 8.14
N LYS A 382 -22.39 5.80 7.00
CA LYS A 382 -21.37 6.13 6.03
C LYS A 382 -20.96 7.59 6.23
N GLU A 383 -19.69 7.91 6.05
CA GLU A 383 -19.21 9.30 5.97
C GLU A 383 -20.15 10.18 5.09
N PRO A 384 -20.62 11.36 5.56
CA PRO A 384 -20.19 12.15 6.72
C PRO A 384 -20.92 11.85 8.06
N PHE A 385 -21.52 10.66 8.20
CA PHE A 385 -22.15 10.18 9.44
C PHE A 385 -23.44 10.90 9.88
N THR A 386 -24.16 11.48 8.93
CA THR A 386 -25.42 12.19 9.18
C THR A 386 -26.65 11.26 9.20
N GLU A 387 -26.63 10.16 8.45
CA GLU A 387 -27.73 9.21 8.34
C GLU A 387 -27.38 7.86 8.94
N TRP A 388 -28.19 7.38 9.89
CA TRP A 388 -27.98 6.12 10.60
C TRP A 388 -28.96 5.04 10.16
N HIS A 389 -28.44 3.86 9.85
CA HIS A 389 -29.23 2.72 9.35
C HIS A 389 -29.08 1.51 10.28
N SER A 390 -30.09 0.65 10.35
CA SER A 390 -30.02 -0.59 11.15
C SER A 390 -29.07 -1.62 10.54
N CYS A 391 -28.19 -2.21 11.36
CA CYS A 391 -27.25 -3.26 10.95
C CYS A 391 -27.94 -4.55 10.46
N LEU A 392 -29.19 -4.79 10.85
CA LEU A 392 -29.97 -5.96 10.44
C LEU A 392 -31.11 -5.56 9.51
N PRO A 393 -31.40 -6.33 8.45
CA PRO A 393 -32.50 -6.03 7.55
C PRO A 393 -33.85 -6.20 8.25
N PHE A 394 -34.79 -5.29 7.99
CA PHE A 394 -36.12 -5.29 8.61
C PHE A 394 -36.93 -6.56 8.29
N SER A 395 -37.30 -7.33 9.31
CA SER A 395 -38.16 -8.50 9.17
C SER A 395 -39.63 -8.11 9.36
N LYS A 396 -40.48 -8.35 8.34
CA LYS A 396 -41.92 -8.09 8.40
C LYS A 396 -42.72 -9.16 9.18
N LYS A 397 -42.08 -10.25 9.64
CA LYS A 397 -42.79 -11.33 10.34
C LYS A 397 -42.83 -11.07 11.84
N VAL A 398 -43.99 -10.62 12.30
CA VAL A 398 -44.41 -10.59 13.71
C VAL A 398 -44.71 -12.03 14.14
N GLY A 399 -43.74 -12.73 14.70
CA GLY A 399 -43.92 -14.07 15.25
C GLY A 399 -42.66 -14.50 16.00
N LYS A 400 -42.83 -14.88 17.27
CA LYS A 400 -41.79 -15.29 18.27
C LYS A 400 -40.36 -15.12 17.74
N VAL A 401 -39.88 -13.88 17.72
CA VAL A 401 -38.50 -13.58 17.36
C VAL A 401 -37.67 -14.01 18.57
N LEU A 402 -36.95 -15.13 18.45
CA LEU A 402 -35.82 -15.44 19.33
C LEU A 402 -34.98 -14.17 19.45
N SER A 403 -34.81 -13.63 20.66
CA SER A 403 -34.00 -12.42 20.86
C SER A 403 -32.61 -12.69 20.31
N ARG A 404 -32.28 -12.00 19.21
CA ARG A 404 -30.97 -12.09 18.57
C ARG A 404 -30.26 -10.79 18.87
N ARG A 405 -29.21 -10.88 19.68
CA ARG A 405 -28.36 -9.75 20.00
C ARG A 405 -27.25 -9.62 18.96
N VAL A 406 -27.03 -8.40 18.47
CA VAL A 406 -25.89 -8.08 17.60
C VAL A 406 -24.73 -7.68 18.51
N VAL A 407 -23.62 -8.40 18.42
CA VAL A 407 -22.41 -8.13 19.23
C VAL A 407 -21.53 -7.11 18.52
N SER A 408 -21.33 -7.29 17.21
CA SER A 408 -20.56 -6.35 16.39
C SER A 408 -21.03 -6.38 14.94
N PHE A 409 -20.76 -5.28 14.23
CA PHE A 409 -21.07 -5.12 12.82
C PHE A 409 -19.92 -4.42 12.10
N LEU A 410 -19.51 -4.95 10.95
CA LEU A 410 -18.44 -4.38 10.13
C LEU A 410 -18.87 -4.31 8.67
N VAL A 411 -18.36 -3.29 7.97
CA VAL A 411 -18.58 -3.12 6.54
C VAL A 411 -17.30 -3.52 5.79
N ASP A 412 -17.45 -4.45 4.86
CA ASP A 412 -16.40 -4.88 3.95
C ASP A 412 -16.41 -4.01 2.68
N ASN A 413 -15.39 -3.16 2.56
CA ASN A 413 -15.23 -2.24 1.46
C ASN A 413 -14.87 -2.93 0.12
N GLU A 414 -14.20 -4.09 0.14
CA GLU A 414 -13.77 -4.80 -1.07
C GLU A 414 -14.91 -5.58 -1.73
N LYS A 415 -15.74 -6.28 -0.94
CA LYS A 415 -16.90 -7.06 -1.45
C LYS A 415 -18.21 -6.31 -1.44
N LYS A 416 -18.23 -5.11 -0.84
CA LYS A 416 -19.42 -4.30 -0.62
C LYS A 416 -20.54 -5.07 0.12
N CYS A 417 -20.21 -5.60 1.29
CA CYS A 417 -21.15 -6.33 2.15
C CYS A 417 -21.06 -5.92 3.62
N GLY A 418 -22.16 -6.15 4.36
CA GLY A 418 -22.21 -5.99 5.81
C GLY A 418 -22.07 -7.33 6.53
N ILE A 419 -21.21 -7.39 7.54
CA ILE A 419 -20.92 -8.59 8.33
C ILE A 419 -21.41 -8.37 9.75
N SER A 420 -22.26 -9.29 10.22
CA SER A 420 -22.86 -9.23 11.55
C SER A 420 -22.45 -10.43 12.39
N LEU A 421 -21.90 -10.19 13.58
CA LEU A 421 -21.69 -11.19 14.61
C LEU A 421 -22.86 -11.14 15.58
N CYS A 422 -23.52 -12.27 15.80
CA CYS A 422 -24.70 -12.30 16.64
C CYS A 422 -24.69 -13.46 17.63
N LYS A 423 -25.30 -13.19 18.78
CA LYS A 423 -25.49 -14.13 19.88
C LYS A 423 -26.99 -14.33 20.11
N THR A 424 -27.36 -15.58 20.32
CA THR A 424 -28.66 -16.00 20.86
C THR A 424 -28.39 -16.84 22.11
N GLU A 425 -29.42 -17.18 22.88
CA GLU A 425 -29.26 -17.96 24.11
C GLU A 425 -28.45 -19.26 23.92
N THR A 426 -28.55 -19.92 22.77
CA THR A 426 -27.96 -21.24 22.53
C THR A 426 -26.82 -21.27 21.50
N ARG A 427 -26.62 -20.19 20.72
CA ARG A 427 -25.64 -20.19 19.63
C ARG A 427 -25.08 -18.81 19.30
N VAL A 428 -23.85 -18.82 18.81
CA VAL A 428 -23.15 -17.67 18.24
C VAL A 428 -22.93 -17.93 16.75
N PHE A 429 -23.17 -16.92 15.90
CA PHE A 429 -23.04 -17.09 14.46
C PHE A 429 -22.71 -15.77 13.74
N VAL A 430 -22.09 -15.91 12.56
CA VAL A 430 -21.75 -14.81 11.64
C VAL A 430 -22.66 -14.86 10.42
N SER A 431 -23.14 -13.70 9.98
CA SER A 431 -23.94 -13.55 8.76
C SER A 431 -23.41 -12.42 7.90
N VAL A 432 -23.11 -12.75 6.63
CA VAL A 432 -22.62 -11.83 5.60
C VAL A 432 -23.74 -11.50 4.61
N ASN A 433 -24.14 -10.23 4.53
CA ASN A 433 -25.28 -9.77 3.73
C ASN A 433 -24.84 -8.87 2.57
N LYS A 434 -25.42 -9.09 1.38
CA LYS A 434 -25.15 -8.29 0.17
C LYS A 434 -25.83 -6.92 0.24
N GLY A 435 -25.11 -5.91 -0.26
CA GLY A 435 -25.62 -4.56 -0.49
C GLY A 435 -25.07 -3.55 0.52
N ILE A 436 -24.53 -2.45 -0.01
CA ILE A 436 -24.13 -1.25 0.74
C ILE A 436 -24.84 -0.06 0.10
N GLY A 437 -25.42 0.79 0.94
CA GLY A 437 -26.23 1.95 0.60
C GLY A 437 -27.23 2.20 1.72
N THR A 438 -28.33 2.89 1.43
CA THR A 438 -29.34 3.30 2.42
C THR A 438 -30.18 2.15 2.99
N THR A 439 -30.17 0.95 2.37
CA THR A 439 -30.92 -0.21 2.87
C THR A 439 -30.14 -1.53 2.70
N HIS A 440 -29.93 -2.24 3.80
CA HIS A 440 -29.36 -3.59 3.76
C HIS A 440 -30.29 -4.56 3.03
N SER A 441 -29.77 -5.25 2.02
CA SER A 441 -30.55 -6.26 1.32
C SER A 441 -30.67 -7.54 2.17
N LYS A 442 -31.81 -8.23 2.05
CA LYS A 442 -32.01 -9.55 2.68
C LYS A 442 -31.21 -10.67 2.02
N LYS A 443 -30.56 -10.41 0.87
CA LYS A 443 -29.79 -11.42 0.14
C LYS A 443 -28.46 -11.63 0.85
N ARG A 444 -28.16 -12.87 1.24
CA ARG A 444 -26.89 -13.23 1.85
C ARG A 444 -25.79 -13.38 0.80
N TYR A 445 -24.56 -13.05 1.15
CA TYR A 445 -23.39 -13.36 0.34
C TYR A 445 -22.97 -14.82 0.54
N PHE A 446 -22.96 -15.27 1.79
CA PHE A 446 -22.59 -16.62 2.21
C PHE A 446 -23.69 -17.27 3.09
N PRO A 447 -23.69 -18.61 3.22
CA PRO A 447 -24.43 -19.28 4.30
C PRO A 447 -24.03 -18.76 5.69
N ILE A 448 -24.91 -18.92 6.67
CA ILE A 448 -24.59 -18.53 8.05
C ILE A 448 -23.57 -19.52 8.63
N PHE A 449 -22.45 -19.01 9.12
CA PHE A 449 -21.48 -19.79 9.87
C PHE A 449 -21.86 -19.80 11.35
N THR A 450 -22.05 -20.98 11.94
CA THR A 450 -22.34 -21.14 13.37
C THR A 450 -21.11 -21.72 14.04
N PHE A 451 -20.65 -21.10 15.13
CA PHE A 451 -19.49 -21.60 15.86
C PHE A 451 -19.83 -22.94 16.52
N PRO A 452 -18.95 -23.95 16.42
CA PRO A 452 -19.23 -25.30 16.92
C PRO A 452 -19.18 -25.39 18.46
N ASP A 453 -18.47 -24.46 19.11
CA ASP A 453 -18.27 -24.47 20.55
C ASP A 453 -19.34 -23.65 21.28
N ALA A 454 -20.18 -24.31 22.07
CA ALA A 454 -21.24 -23.66 22.85
C ALA A 454 -20.71 -22.79 24.00
N SER A 455 -19.46 -23.00 24.44
CA SER A 455 -18.81 -22.18 25.47
C SER A 455 -18.24 -20.88 24.93
N PHE A 456 -18.31 -20.64 23.61
CA PHE A 456 -17.75 -19.46 23.00
C PHE A 456 -18.49 -18.18 23.43
N GLU A 457 -17.76 -17.26 24.06
CA GLU A 457 -18.24 -15.96 24.46
C GLU A 457 -17.62 -14.88 23.55
N PRO A 458 -18.39 -14.37 22.56
CA PRO A 458 -17.89 -13.38 21.62
C PRO A 458 -17.82 -11.98 22.24
N VAL A 459 -16.75 -11.26 21.93
CA VAL A 459 -16.54 -9.87 22.33
C VAL A 459 -16.64 -8.93 21.13
N GLY A 460 -16.11 -9.33 19.97
CA GLY A 460 -16.09 -8.46 18.80
C GLY A 460 -15.59 -9.11 17.51
N MET A 461 -15.53 -8.28 16.46
CA MET A 461 -14.90 -8.62 15.18
C MET A 461 -13.88 -7.54 14.82
N PHE A 462 -12.87 -7.94 14.08
CA PHE A 462 -11.79 -7.07 13.62
C PHE A 462 -11.35 -7.48 12.21
N PHE A 463 -11.24 -6.52 11.31
CA PHE A 463 -10.55 -6.72 10.04
C PHE A 463 -9.11 -6.26 10.19
N HIS A 464 -8.15 -7.12 9.86
CA HIS A 464 -6.77 -6.67 9.75
C HIS A 464 -6.66 -5.67 8.59
N PRO A 465 -6.10 -4.47 8.80
CA PRO A 465 -6.03 -3.47 7.75
C PRO A 465 -5.31 -4.00 6.52
N ARG A 466 -5.83 -3.69 5.33
CA ARG A 466 -5.30 -4.08 4.01
C ARG A 466 -5.31 -5.58 3.65
N SER A 467 -5.29 -6.54 4.59
CA SER A 467 -5.21 -8.00 4.26
C SER A 467 -6.56 -8.66 3.99
N HIS A 468 -7.67 -7.97 4.32
CA HIS A 468 -9.04 -8.50 4.25
C HIS A 468 -9.32 -9.68 5.21
N PHE A 469 -8.39 -10.04 6.09
CA PHE A 469 -8.58 -11.12 7.06
C PHE A 469 -9.48 -10.67 8.21
N LEU A 470 -10.53 -11.47 8.46
CA LEU A 470 -11.51 -11.22 9.51
C LEU A 470 -11.21 -12.08 10.72
N TYR A 471 -11.07 -11.44 11.88
CA TYR A 471 -10.89 -12.08 13.17
C TYR A 471 -12.15 -11.90 14.01
N VAL A 472 -12.62 -12.99 14.62
CA VAL A 472 -13.69 -12.97 15.63
C VAL A 472 -13.04 -13.35 16.96
N TYR A 473 -13.19 -12.51 17.99
CA TYR A 473 -12.46 -12.65 19.24
C TYR A 473 -13.36 -12.63 20.48
N GLY A 474 -12.87 -13.25 21.55
CA GLY A 474 -13.53 -13.45 22.83
C GLY A 474 -12.70 -14.36 23.73
N ASN A 475 -13.31 -15.39 24.33
CA ASN A 475 -12.56 -16.47 25.01
C ASN A 475 -11.90 -17.44 24.01
N GLN A 476 -12.23 -17.29 22.73
CA GLN A 476 -11.58 -17.94 21.59
C GLN A 476 -11.34 -16.91 20.49
N VAL A 477 -10.33 -17.16 19.65
CA VAL A 477 -10.07 -16.35 18.45
C VAL A 477 -10.19 -17.23 17.22
N TRP A 478 -10.98 -16.77 16.27
CA TRP A 478 -11.25 -17.44 15.01
C TRP A 478 -10.80 -16.54 13.85
N LEU A 479 -10.11 -17.13 12.87
CA LEU A 479 -9.61 -16.47 11.67
C LEU A 479 -10.43 -16.88 10.45
N SER A 480 -10.91 -15.91 9.68
CA SER A 480 -11.50 -16.11 8.36
C SER A 480 -10.68 -15.38 7.30
N VAL A 481 -10.19 -16.14 6.33
CA VAL A 481 -9.42 -15.63 5.18
C VAL A 481 -10.29 -15.35 3.95
N ASP A 482 -11.57 -15.73 3.98
CA ASP A 482 -12.51 -15.62 2.87
C ASP A 482 -13.59 -14.53 3.07
N GLY A 483 -13.44 -13.68 4.08
CA GLY A 483 -14.37 -12.59 4.39
C GLY A 483 -15.65 -13.04 5.10
N GLY A 484 -15.57 -14.09 5.92
CA GLY A 484 -16.62 -14.51 6.86
C GLY A 484 -17.48 -15.70 6.43
N ASN A 485 -17.00 -16.53 5.49
CA ASN A 485 -17.69 -17.75 5.08
C ASN A 485 -17.18 -18.98 5.85
N THR A 486 -15.88 -19.08 6.07
CA THR A 486 -15.25 -20.14 6.89
C THR A 486 -14.34 -19.54 7.96
N PHE A 487 -14.21 -20.24 9.09
CA PHE A 487 -13.42 -19.80 10.24
C PHE A 487 -12.60 -20.96 10.82
N ASP A 488 -11.30 -20.69 11.03
CA ASP A 488 -10.36 -21.60 11.69
C ASP A 488 -10.05 -21.11 13.10
N LEU A 489 -10.04 -22.04 14.07
CA LEU A 489 -9.70 -21.73 15.46
C LEU A 489 -8.20 -21.43 15.58
N LEU A 490 -7.86 -20.22 16.01
CA LEU A 490 -6.49 -19.76 16.22
C LEU A 490 -6.07 -19.89 17.69
N VAL A 491 -6.88 -19.34 18.61
CA VAL A 491 -6.57 -19.26 20.05
C VAL A 491 -7.74 -19.80 20.86
N ARG A 492 -7.45 -20.61 21.88
CA ARG A 492 -8.40 -21.03 22.91
C ARG A 492 -7.87 -20.62 24.28
N LEU A 493 -8.63 -19.83 25.03
CA LEU A 493 -8.26 -19.31 26.34
C LEU A 493 -9.26 -19.79 27.40
N PRO A 494 -8.95 -20.84 28.17
CA PRO A 494 -9.83 -21.28 29.26
C PRO A 494 -9.78 -20.25 30.41
N GLY A 495 -10.93 -19.70 30.78
CA GLY A 495 -11.06 -18.77 31.92
C GLY A 495 -10.61 -17.33 31.67
N GLU A 496 -10.13 -17.00 30.47
CA GLU A 496 -9.67 -15.67 30.08
C GLU A 496 -10.46 -15.16 28.86
N LEU A 497 -10.55 -13.84 28.72
CA LEU A 497 -11.31 -13.18 27.67
C LEU A 497 -10.46 -12.10 27.00
N ILE A 498 -10.35 -12.12 25.66
CA ILE A 498 -9.71 -11.05 24.90
C ILE A 498 -10.67 -9.87 24.80
N VAL A 499 -10.22 -8.71 25.27
CA VAL A 499 -11.03 -7.49 25.34
C VAL A 499 -10.61 -6.45 24.31
N LYS A 500 -9.32 -6.37 23.98
CA LYS A 500 -8.75 -5.39 23.04
C LYS A 500 -7.83 -6.08 22.01
N ILE A 501 -7.77 -5.50 20.82
CA ILE A 501 -6.87 -5.90 19.73
C ILE A 501 -6.12 -4.66 19.26
N HIS A 502 -4.82 -4.83 19.01
CA HIS A 502 -3.99 -3.84 18.35
C HIS A 502 -3.30 -4.47 17.15
N ASP A 503 -3.10 -3.70 16.09
CA ASP A 503 -2.52 -4.21 14.85
C ASP A 503 -1.47 -3.26 14.28
N CYS A 504 -0.61 -3.81 13.42
CA CYS A 504 0.39 -3.06 12.68
C CYS A 504 0.36 -3.40 11.20
N VAL A 505 0.09 -2.40 10.37
CA VAL A 505 0.07 -2.55 8.92
C VAL A 505 1.46 -2.86 8.35
N TYR A 506 2.55 -2.42 8.99
CA TYR A 506 3.91 -2.62 8.46
C TYR A 506 4.45 -4.03 8.72
N THR A 507 4.43 -4.49 9.98
CA THR A 507 4.94 -5.82 10.37
C THR A 507 3.88 -6.94 10.25
N GLN A 508 2.63 -6.56 9.94
CA GLN A 508 1.46 -7.45 9.89
C GLN A 508 1.14 -8.12 11.24
N GLU A 509 1.59 -7.52 12.33
CA GLU A 509 1.43 -8.07 13.67
C GLU A 509 0.08 -7.72 14.27
N ILE A 510 -0.47 -8.66 15.02
CA ILE A 510 -1.73 -8.49 15.76
C ILE A 510 -1.47 -8.91 17.20
N ILE A 511 -1.80 -8.01 18.13
CA ILE A 511 -1.71 -8.24 19.58
C ILE A 511 -3.12 -8.38 20.14
N PHE A 512 -3.36 -9.50 20.83
CA PHE A 512 -4.56 -9.73 21.61
C PHE A 512 -4.26 -9.45 23.09
N VAL A 513 -5.09 -8.62 23.72
CA VAL A 513 -4.97 -8.26 25.13
C VAL A 513 -6.12 -8.89 25.91
N THR A 514 -5.81 -9.71 26.92
CA THR A 514 -6.83 -10.30 27.80
C THR A 514 -7.26 -9.34 28.89
N LYS A 515 -8.40 -9.62 29.53
CA LYS A 515 -8.89 -8.87 30.71
C LYS A 515 -7.86 -8.86 31.86
N ALA A 516 -7.06 -9.92 32.01
CA ALA A 516 -5.99 -9.99 33.00
C ALA A 516 -4.69 -9.23 32.60
N GLY A 517 -4.63 -8.63 31.40
CA GLY A 517 -3.44 -7.93 30.91
C GLY A 517 -2.37 -8.85 30.31
N ILE A 518 -2.74 -10.07 29.91
CA ILE A 518 -1.83 -10.98 29.20
C ILE A 518 -1.83 -10.63 27.71
N LEU A 519 -0.63 -10.56 27.13
CA LEU A 519 -0.41 -10.20 25.73
C LEU A 519 -0.11 -11.44 24.90
N TYR A 520 -0.92 -11.67 23.87
CA TYR A 520 -0.67 -12.70 22.84
C TYR A 520 -0.40 -12.04 21.49
N ILE A 521 0.54 -12.58 20.73
CA ILE A 521 0.94 -12.07 19.42
C ILE A 521 0.68 -13.10 18.32
N THR A 522 0.20 -12.64 17.18
CA THR A 522 0.13 -13.38 15.91
C THR A 522 0.48 -12.45 14.75
N LYS A 523 0.51 -12.98 13.52
CA LYS A 523 0.65 -12.17 12.30
C LYS A 523 -0.48 -12.47 11.32
N ALA A 524 -0.81 -11.50 10.47
CA ALA A 524 -1.90 -11.58 9.51
C ALA A 524 -1.82 -12.86 8.67
N GLY A 525 -2.86 -13.70 8.72
CA GLY A 525 -2.96 -14.94 7.94
C GLY A 525 -2.20 -16.15 8.52
N LEU A 526 -1.40 -15.98 9.57
CA LEU A 526 -0.74 -17.11 10.23
C LEU A 526 -1.69 -17.84 11.16
N GLY A 527 -1.81 -19.16 10.96
CA GLY A 527 -2.59 -20.06 11.84
C GLY A 527 -1.86 -20.47 13.13
N ARG A 528 -1.08 -19.56 13.73
CA ARG A 528 -0.27 -19.76 14.95
C ARG A 528 -0.15 -18.47 15.77
N TYR A 529 0.08 -18.59 17.08
CA TYR A 529 0.24 -17.46 18.00
C TYR A 529 1.32 -17.71 19.06
N SER A 530 1.70 -16.68 19.81
CA SER A 530 2.64 -16.76 20.91
C SER A 530 2.17 -15.95 22.10
N LYS A 531 2.55 -16.33 23.31
CA LYS A 531 2.46 -15.44 24.47
C LYS A 531 3.66 -14.49 24.42
N LEU A 532 3.40 -13.19 24.46
CA LEU A 532 4.45 -12.17 24.57
C LEU A 532 4.86 -12.02 26.03
N GLY A 533 3.87 -11.92 26.93
CA GLY A 533 4.08 -11.84 28.37
C GLY A 533 2.87 -11.25 29.09
N HIS A 534 3.09 -10.69 30.28
CA HIS A 534 2.08 -10.03 31.11
C HIS A 534 2.54 -8.60 31.41
N SER A 535 1.63 -7.64 31.36
CA SER A 535 1.95 -6.24 31.70
C SER A 535 2.14 -6.08 33.20
N THR A 536 3.25 -5.45 33.62
CA THR A 536 3.49 -5.08 35.01
C THR A 536 2.61 -3.92 35.49
N VAL A 537 2.05 -3.14 34.55
CA VAL A 537 1.20 -1.98 34.81
C VAL A 537 -0.27 -2.35 34.61
N GLN A 538 -1.14 -1.94 35.54
CA GLN A 538 -2.58 -2.24 35.50
C GLN A 538 -3.32 -1.47 34.39
N VAL A 539 -3.09 -0.16 34.28
CA VAL A 539 -3.74 0.71 33.29
C VAL A 539 -2.72 1.11 32.23
N PHE A 540 -2.86 0.55 31.03
CA PHE A 540 -1.97 0.80 29.91
C PHE A 540 -2.72 0.74 28.57
N SER A 541 -2.08 1.24 27.52
CA SER A 541 -2.47 1.04 26.13
C SER A 541 -1.27 0.62 25.29
N LEU A 542 -1.51 -0.02 24.15
CA LEU A 542 -0.47 -0.44 23.23
C LEU A 542 -0.47 0.44 21.98
N TYR A 543 0.72 0.69 21.47
CA TYR A 543 0.97 1.58 20.34
C TYR A 543 1.99 0.95 19.39
N PHE A 544 1.66 0.91 18.11
CA PHE A 544 2.64 0.65 17.06
C PHE A 544 3.04 1.97 16.42
N ASN A 545 4.35 2.24 16.36
CA ASN A 545 4.85 3.36 15.56
C ASN A 545 4.82 3.02 14.06
N HIS A 546 5.08 4.00 13.20
CA HIS A 546 5.05 3.77 11.75
C HIS A 546 6.08 2.73 11.25
N LEU A 547 7.19 2.54 11.99
CA LEU A 547 8.20 1.50 11.72
C LEU A 547 7.81 0.11 12.24
N GLY A 548 6.65 -0.02 12.88
CA GLY A 548 6.11 -1.27 13.41
C GLY A 548 6.73 -1.75 14.73
N ASN A 549 7.38 -0.87 15.48
CA ASN A 549 7.81 -1.14 16.85
C ASN A 549 6.61 -1.03 17.80
N LEU A 550 6.46 -2.06 18.63
CA LEU A 550 5.43 -2.10 19.67
C LEU A 550 5.92 -1.38 20.94
N HIS A 551 5.12 -0.43 21.39
CA HIS A 551 5.32 0.32 22.62
C HIS A 551 4.15 0.12 23.58
N ILE A 552 4.44 0.11 24.88
CA ILE A 552 3.45 0.18 25.94
C ILE A 552 3.42 1.62 26.46
N ILE A 553 2.22 2.18 26.57
CA ILE A 553 1.96 3.55 27.01
C ILE A 553 1.17 3.52 28.32
N TYR A 554 1.64 4.25 29.32
CA TYR A 554 0.92 4.47 30.57
C TYR A 554 1.24 5.86 31.16
N LEU A 555 0.46 6.27 32.16
CA LEU A 555 0.64 7.54 32.86
C LEU A 555 1.36 7.34 34.19
N ASN A 556 2.38 8.16 34.42
CA ASN A 556 3.21 8.19 35.62
C ASN A 556 3.27 9.62 36.18
N ALA A 557 2.63 9.82 37.34
CA ALA A 557 2.55 11.13 38.00
C ALA A 557 3.93 11.71 38.41
N SER A 558 4.94 10.85 38.58
CA SER A 558 6.29 11.25 39.01
C SER A 558 7.11 11.94 37.91
N LYS A 559 6.69 11.85 36.65
CA LYS A 559 7.38 12.47 35.51
C LYS A 559 6.77 13.82 35.16
N ASP A 560 7.55 14.73 34.57
CA ASP A 560 7.07 16.07 34.19
C ASP A 560 6.03 16.00 33.05
N ASP A 561 6.30 15.21 31.99
CA ASP A 561 5.38 15.01 30.86
C ASP A 561 4.21 14.05 31.15
N ILE A 562 4.18 13.43 32.34
CA ILE A 562 3.23 12.39 32.79
C ILE A 562 3.29 11.09 31.98
N LEU A 563 3.54 11.13 30.68
CA LEU A 563 3.53 9.95 29.82
C LEU A 563 4.84 9.17 29.90
N GLU A 564 4.72 7.87 30.07
CA GLU A 564 5.83 6.93 29.98
C GLU A 564 5.58 5.91 28.87
N VAL A 565 6.62 5.71 28.05
CA VAL A 565 6.56 4.94 26.81
C VAL A 565 7.81 4.08 26.75
N TYR A 566 7.63 2.77 26.70
CA TYR A 566 8.73 1.82 26.64
C TYR A 566 8.50 0.80 25.52
N SER A 567 9.59 0.27 24.96
CA SER A 567 9.50 -0.77 23.94
C SER A 567 9.10 -2.09 24.59
N ALA A 568 8.03 -2.70 24.09
CA ALA A 568 7.51 -3.97 24.64
C ALA A 568 8.46 -5.17 24.40
N ARG A 569 9.53 -5.00 23.60
CA ARG A 569 10.44 -6.10 23.17
C ARG A 569 11.85 -6.01 23.74
N VAL A 570 12.28 -4.83 24.21
CA VAL A 570 13.69 -4.55 24.53
C VAL A 570 13.96 -4.51 26.05
N GLU A 571 12.93 -4.60 26.88
CA GLU A 571 13.08 -4.51 28.33
C GLU A 571 12.36 -5.67 29.03
N GLY A 572 13.00 -6.27 30.04
CA GLY A 572 12.52 -7.42 30.81
C GLY A 572 11.25 -7.21 31.65
N THR A 573 10.38 -6.28 31.25
CA THR A 573 9.06 -6.01 31.84
C THR A 573 7.98 -6.95 31.29
N VAL A 574 8.08 -7.35 30.02
CA VAL A 574 7.22 -8.37 29.42
C VAL A 574 8.02 -9.69 29.43
N VAL A 575 7.81 -10.50 30.47
CA VAL A 575 8.56 -11.74 30.76
C VAL A 575 8.91 -12.53 29.49
N GLN A 576 10.19 -12.50 29.09
CA GLN A 576 10.73 -13.30 28.00
C GLN A 576 11.01 -14.74 28.45
N ASP A 577 10.73 -15.67 27.54
CA ASP A 577 11.11 -17.08 27.55
C ASP A 577 10.60 -17.92 28.73
N THR A 578 9.28 -18.08 28.79
CA THR A 578 8.71 -19.23 29.51
C THR A 578 8.79 -20.46 28.63
N ASP A 579 9.56 -21.46 29.07
CA ASP A 579 9.45 -22.81 28.53
C ASP A 579 7.98 -23.24 28.56
N LEU A 580 7.39 -23.43 27.37
CA LEU A 580 5.97 -23.78 27.21
C LEU A 580 5.69 -25.25 27.56
N SER A 581 6.70 -25.98 28.04
CA SER A 581 6.60 -27.39 28.37
C SER A 581 5.86 -27.64 29.68
N PHE A 582 5.06 -28.70 29.68
CA PHE A 582 4.36 -29.21 30.86
C PHE A 582 5.15 -30.35 31.55
N GLN A 583 4.64 -30.81 32.69
CA GLN A 583 5.31 -31.78 33.58
C GLN A 583 4.77 -33.20 33.38
N THR A 584 4.86 -33.74 32.16
CA THR A 584 4.54 -35.16 31.88
C THR A 584 5.51 -35.76 30.88
N PRO A 585 5.80 -37.07 30.96
CA PRO A 585 6.65 -37.75 29.98
C PRO A 585 5.99 -37.80 28.59
N LEU A 586 6.82 -37.83 27.55
CA LEU A 586 6.37 -37.95 26.16
C LEU A 586 6.75 -39.32 25.58
N ALA A 587 5.86 -39.89 24.77
CA ALA A 587 6.14 -41.09 24.00
C ALA A 587 6.36 -40.76 22.52
N ILE A 588 7.51 -41.13 21.98
CA ILE A 588 7.87 -40.89 20.58
C ILE A 588 7.50 -42.08 19.68
N GLN A 589 6.84 -41.79 18.56
CA GLN A 589 6.50 -42.74 17.51
C GLN A 589 7.03 -42.22 16.17
N TYR A 590 7.95 -42.96 15.55
CA TYR A 590 8.43 -42.63 14.22
C TYR A 590 7.41 -43.04 13.16
N ILE A 591 7.13 -42.13 12.22
CA ILE A 591 6.37 -42.41 10.99
C ILE A 591 7.34 -42.59 9.83
N SER A 592 8.33 -41.70 9.73
CA SER A 592 9.39 -41.72 8.74
C SER A 592 10.71 -41.25 9.36
N LEU A 593 11.80 -41.19 8.58
CA LEU A 593 13.08 -40.64 9.05
C LEU A 593 13.01 -39.14 9.37
N LYS A 594 11.95 -38.45 8.93
CA LYS A 594 11.76 -37.00 9.10
C LYS A 594 10.56 -36.66 9.98
N GLU A 595 9.60 -37.56 10.17
CA GLU A 595 8.32 -37.26 10.81
C GLU A 595 8.06 -38.19 11.99
N VAL A 596 7.60 -37.59 13.09
CA VAL A 596 7.28 -38.29 14.34
C VAL A 596 5.96 -37.82 14.92
N LEU A 597 5.32 -38.70 15.69
CA LEU A 597 4.26 -38.35 16.63
C LEU A 597 4.83 -38.38 18.04
N LEU A 598 4.52 -37.37 18.83
CA LEU A 598 4.80 -37.33 20.27
C LEU A 598 3.48 -37.37 21.03
N PHE A 599 3.32 -38.34 21.92
CA PHE A 599 2.13 -38.50 22.74
C PHE A 599 2.41 -38.07 24.18
N SER A 600 1.49 -37.32 24.79
CA SER A 600 1.60 -36.94 26.21
C SER A 600 0.83 -37.91 27.09
N LEU A 601 1.48 -38.40 28.16
CA LEU A 601 0.86 -39.32 29.11
C LEU A 601 -0.25 -38.62 29.90
N LYS A 602 -1.40 -39.28 30.06
CA LYS A 602 -2.52 -38.75 30.85
C LYS A 602 -2.14 -38.69 32.34
N SER A 603 -2.34 -37.53 32.95
CA SER A 603 -2.19 -37.27 34.39
C SER A 603 -3.49 -36.71 34.95
N GLU A 604 -3.86 -37.10 36.18
CA GLU A 604 -5.05 -36.58 36.88
C GLU A 604 -4.77 -35.28 37.64
N ASP A 605 -3.51 -35.08 38.09
CA ASP A 605 -3.11 -33.96 38.95
C ASP A 605 -2.54 -32.75 38.19
N VAL A 606 -2.08 -32.92 36.94
CA VAL A 606 -1.37 -31.90 36.16
C VAL A 606 -1.91 -31.82 34.75
N ASP A 607 -2.00 -30.61 34.20
CA ASP A 607 -2.36 -30.41 32.80
C ASP A 607 -1.27 -30.99 31.88
N ALA A 608 -1.58 -32.15 31.31
CA ALA A 608 -0.69 -32.97 30.51
C ALA A 608 -0.91 -32.81 29.00
N ARG A 609 -1.64 -31.78 28.56
CA ARG A 609 -2.14 -31.69 27.19
C ARG A 609 -1.32 -30.73 26.34
N PHE A 610 -1.12 -31.11 25.09
CA PHE A 610 -0.76 -30.19 24.05
C PHE A 610 -1.98 -29.34 23.66
N PHE A 611 -1.79 -28.02 23.69
CA PHE A 611 -2.75 -27.02 23.21
C PHE A 611 -2.32 -26.37 21.89
N SER A 612 -3.21 -25.58 21.30
CA SER A 612 -2.98 -24.82 20.07
C SER A 612 -1.74 -23.91 20.13
N ILE A 613 -1.33 -23.46 21.32
CA ILE A 613 -0.12 -22.63 21.52
C ILE A 613 1.19 -23.34 21.13
N HIS A 614 1.23 -24.67 21.19
CA HIS A 614 2.43 -25.45 20.83
C HIS A 614 2.63 -25.60 19.32
N LYS A 615 1.61 -25.27 18.51
CA LYS A 615 1.68 -25.36 17.05
C LYS A 615 2.70 -24.34 16.50
N GLY A 616 3.62 -24.82 15.68
CA GLY A 616 4.70 -24.03 15.07
C GLY A 616 5.83 -23.65 16.04
N LYS A 617 5.94 -24.35 17.18
CA LYS A 617 7.03 -24.18 18.16
C LYS A 617 8.12 -25.24 17.96
N LEU A 618 9.31 -24.93 18.47
CA LEU A 618 10.47 -25.82 18.44
C LEU A 618 10.56 -26.60 19.75
N LEU A 619 10.46 -27.92 19.66
CA LEU A 619 10.82 -28.82 20.76
C LEU A 619 12.31 -29.13 20.62
N THR A 620 13.09 -28.79 21.65
CA THR A 620 14.54 -29.05 21.68
C THR A 620 14.86 -30.10 22.73
N PHE A 621 15.82 -30.97 22.41
CA PHE A 621 16.30 -32.05 23.26
C PHE A 621 17.77 -31.83 23.61
N SER A 622 18.13 -31.90 24.89
CA SER A 622 19.51 -31.74 25.36
C SER A 622 20.19 -33.11 25.43
N PRO A 623 21.40 -33.31 24.84
CA PRO A 623 22.35 -32.30 24.37
C PRO A 623 22.22 -31.87 22.89
N SER A 624 21.47 -32.60 22.07
CA SER A 624 21.28 -32.31 20.64
C SER A 624 19.96 -32.91 20.19
N GLY A 625 19.35 -32.35 19.14
CA GLY A 625 18.07 -32.82 18.61
C GLY A 625 16.97 -31.77 18.74
N SER A 626 16.23 -31.58 17.65
CA SER A 626 15.18 -30.57 17.60
C SER A 626 14.09 -30.96 16.61
N LEU A 627 12.85 -30.63 16.96
CA LEU A 627 11.67 -30.92 16.14
C LEU A 627 10.74 -29.70 16.10
N VAL A 628 10.13 -29.45 14.95
CA VAL A 628 9.09 -28.42 14.81
C VAL A 628 7.73 -29.08 14.88
N ILE A 629 6.87 -28.59 15.78
CA ILE A 629 5.50 -29.08 15.95
C ILE A 629 4.62 -28.50 14.84
N GLU A 630 4.07 -29.33 13.98
CA GLU A 630 3.25 -28.90 12.83
C GLU A 630 1.76 -28.94 13.15
N LYS A 631 1.30 -29.98 13.87
CA LYS A 631 -0.10 -30.17 14.23
C LYS A 631 -0.25 -30.69 15.66
N VAL A 632 -1.36 -30.32 16.28
CA VAL A 632 -1.73 -30.73 17.64
C VAL A 632 -3.07 -31.45 17.57
N PHE A 633 -3.16 -32.62 18.21
CA PHE A 633 -4.35 -33.45 18.28
C PHE A 633 -4.75 -33.66 19.73
N GLN A 634 -6.01 -33.36 20.03
CA GLN A 634 -6.64 -33.69 21.31
C GLN A 634 -7.53 -34.90 21.10
N HIS A 635 -7.29 -35.96 21.87
CA HIS A 635 -8.00 -37.22 21.71
C HIS A 635 -7.91 -38.05 23.00
N ASP A 636 -8.88 -38.93 23.21
CA ASP A 636 -8.88 -39.91 24.30
C ASP A 636 -8.34 -41.29 23.87
N TYR A 637 -7.98 -41.44 22.59
CA TYR A 637 -7.41 -42.66 22.02
C TYR A 637 -6.08 -42.37 21.32
N PRO A 638 -4.99 -43.12 21.58
CA PRO A 638 -4.94 -44.38 22.34
C PRO A 638 -5.01 -44.20 23.88
N PRO A 639 -5.59 -45.19 24.59
CA PRO A 639 -5.76 -45.15 26.04
C PRO A 639 -4.42 -45.02 26.78
N GLY A 640 -4.39 -44.15 27.80
CA GLY A 640 -3.18 -43.80 28.54
C GLY A 640 -2.58 -42.45 28.11
N TYR A 641 -2.97 -41.91 26.96
CA TYR A 641 -2.49 -40.61 26.47
C TYR A 641 -3.61 -39.56 26.44
N ALA A 642 -3.26 -38.30 26.69
CA ALA A 642 -4.22 -37.19 26.73
C ALA A 642 -4.24 -36.36 25.43
N SER A 643 -3.12 -36.33 24.70
CA SER A 643 -2.99 -35.61 23.44
C SER A 643 -1.76 -36.08 22.67
N SER A 644 -1.66 -35.70 21.40
CA SER A 644 -0.46 -35.95 20.60
C SER A 644 -0.14 -34.76 19.69
N VAL A 645 1.11 -34.70 19.24
CA VAL A 645 1.57 -33.76 18.22
C VAL A 645 2.25 -34.48 17.08
N PHE A 646 2.05 -33.97 15.87
CA PHE A 646 2.83 -34.35 14.71
C PHE A 646 3.95 -33.33 14.52
N ALA A 647 5.18 -33.81 14.44
CA ALA A 647 6.37 -32.98 14.39
C ALA A 647 7.37 -33.46 13.32
N THR A 648 8.08 -32.49 12.75
CA THR A 648 9.14 -32.70 11.76
C THR A 648 10.50 -32.58 12.44
N ILE A 649 11.37 -33.58 12.24
CA ILE A 649 12.73 -33.61 12.77
C ILE A 649 13.59 -32.61 11.98
N VAL A 650 14.14 -31.61 12.69
CA VAL A 650 15.12 -30.67 12.16
C VAL A 650 16.53 -31.21 12.42
N GLU A 651 16.78 -31.64 13.66
CA GLU A 651 18.03 -32.26 14.08
C GLU A 651 17.73 -33.60 14.75
N LYS A 652 18.51 -34.64 14.42
CA LYS A 652 18.28 -36.00 14.89
C LYS A 652 18.32 -36.09 16.41
N ILE A 653 17.37 -36.82 16.98
CA ILE A 653 17.30 -37.07 18.42
C ILE A 653 18.28 -38.18 18.78
N PRO A 654 19.15 -37.99 19.80
CA PRO A 654 20.08 -39.01 20.26
C PRO A 654 19.32 -40.19 20.87
N VAL A 655 19.83 -41.40 20.58
CA VAL A 655 19.33 -42.65 21.14
C VAL A 655 20.10 -42.97 22.42
N ASN A 656 19.44 -43.58 23.40
CA ASN A 656 20.10 -44.03 24.63
C ASN A 656 21.24 -45.01 24.34
N THR A 657 22.32 -44.89 25.12
CA THR A 657 23.49 -45.77 24.99
C THR A 657 23.38 -47.02 25.87
N LEU A 658 24.16 -48.06 25.55
CA LEU A 658 24.26 -49.29 26.36
C LEU A 658 24.66 -49.04 27.83
N LYS A 659 25.36 -47.93 28.12
CA LYS A 659 25.72 -47.53 29.50
C LYS A 659 24.48 -47.06 30.27
N GLU A 660 23.64 -46.27 29.62
CA GLU A 660 22.43 -45.69 30.21
C GLU A 660 21.35 -46.75 30.39
N SER A 661 21.14 -47.60 29.38
CA SER A 661 20.12 -48.65 29.37
C SER A 661 20.70 -49.99 28.89
N PRO A 662 21.21 -50.85 29.80
CA PRO A 662 21.83 -52.12 29.46
C PRO A 662 20.89 -53.13 28.79
N CYS A 663 19.58 -52.97 28.94
CA CYS A 663 18.56 -53.79 28.31
C CYS A 663 18.63 -53.81 26.78
N LEU A 664 19.22 -52.77 26.14
CA LEU A 664 19.43 -52.71 24.70
C LEU A 664 20.30 -53.85 24.13
N ASN A 665 21.05 -54.56 24.99
CA ASN A 665 21.85 -55.74 24.58
C ASN A 665 21.05 -57.07 24.58
N SER A 666 19.72 -57.01 24.73
CA SER A 666 18.81 -58.17 24.78
C SER A 666 17.89 -58.23 23.57
N PHE A 667 17.37 -59.43 23.29
CA PHE A 667 16.18 -59.61 22.47
C PHE A 667 14.96 -59.09 23.21
N LEU A 668 13.99 -58.54 22.48
CA LEU A 668 12.76 -57.97 23.04
C LEU A 668 11.52 -58.75 22.56
N THR A 669 10.73 -59.25 23.50
CA THR A 669 9.41 -59.84 23.26
C THR A 669 8.32 -58.96 23.84
N VAL A 670 7.24 -58.73 23.08
CA VAL A 670 6.10 -57.92 23.48
C VAL A 670 4.86 -58.81 23.59
N SER A 671 4.22 -58.83 24.75
CA SER A 671 2.95 -59.53 24.97
C SER A 671 1.86 -58.56 25.43
N ARG A 672 0.64 -58.74 24.92
CA ARG A 672 -0.51 -57.92 25.31
C ARG A 672 -1.08 -58.41 26.65
N ASN A 673 -1.21 -57.53 27.64
CA ASN A 673 -1.88 -57.86 28.91
C ASN A 673 -3.36 -57.43 28.91
N SER A 674 -3.64 -56.22 28.41
CA SER A 674 -4.99 -55.66 28.28
C SER A 674 -5.15 -54.91 26.95
N ASN A 675 -6.28 -54.22 26.73
CA ASN A 675 -6.47 -53.41 25.52
C ASN A 675 -5.45 -52.27 25.36
N SER A 676 -4.83 -51.79 26.45
CA SER A 676 -3.93 -50.63 26.46
C SER A 676 -2.54 -50.89 27.05
N THR A 677 -2.38 -51.97 27.83
CA THR A 677 -1.12 -52.29 28.54
C THR A 677 -0.44 -53.51 27.96
N PHE A 678 0.89 -53.42 27.85
CA PHE A 678 1.77 -54.41 27.25
C PHE A 678 2.90 -54.76 28.20
N THR A 679 3.31 -56.03 28.19
CA THR A 679 4.50 -56.50 28.89
C THR A 679 5.65 -56.62 27.90
N LEU A 680 6.74 -55.91 28.19
CA LEU A 680 8.00 -55.98 27.49
C LEU A 680 8.91 -56.93 28.24
N THR A 681 9.38 -58.00 27.60
CA THR A 681 10.27 -59.00 28.20
C THR A 681 11.60 -59.03 27.46
N THR A 682 12.70 -58.98 28.20
CA THR A 682 14.06 -59.05 27.63
C THR A 682 14.66 -60.44 27.82
N GLN A 683 15.24 -60.97 26.75
CA GLN A 683 16.01 -62.21 26.76
C GLN A 683 17.49 -61.89 26.46
N PRO A 684 18.44 -62.22 27.35
CA PRO A 684 19.84 -61.88 27.17
C PRO A 684 20.44 -62.59 25.95
N ASN A 685 21.25 -61.86 25.17
CA ASN A 685 21.93 -62.41 24.00
C ASN A 685 23.19 -63.24 24.38
N ASP A 686 23.83 -62.92 25.50
CA ASP A 686 25.00 -63.65 26.03
C ASP A 686 24.77 -63.99 27.51
N SER A 687 24.87 -65.29 27.84
CA SER A 687 24.71 -65.82 29.20
C SER A 687 25.62 -65.17 30.26
N LYS A 688 26.70 -64.49 29.85
CA LYS A 688 27.67 -63.83 30.74
C LYS A 688 27.38 -62.35 31.05
N LEU A 689 26.53 -61.65 30.28
CA LEU A 689 26.16 -60.26 30.52
C LEU A 689 24.66 -60.14 30.88
N LYS A 690 24.36 -59.70 32.11
CA LYS A 690 22.98 -59.39 32.53
C LYS A 690 22.52 -58.04 31.93
N SER A 691 21.75 -58.09 30.85
CA SER A 691 21.15 -56.93 30.17
C SER A 691 19.70 -56.72 30.61
N ASN A 692 19.55 -56.13 31.79
CA ASN A 692 18.29 -55.99 32.51
C ASN A 692 17.70 -54.58 32.37
N PHE A 693 16.37 -54.45 32.52
CA PHE A 693 15.72 -53.16 32.73
C PHE A 693 16.18 -52.56 34.06
N LYS A 694 16.41 -51.24 34.08
CA LYS A 694 16.73 -50.48 35.29
C LYS A 694 15.56 -49.60 35.68
N VAL A 695 15.44 -49.28 36.98
CA VAL A 695 14.47 -48.28 37.47
C VAL A 695 14.58 -46.94 36.74
N SER A 696 15.78 -46.59 36.27
CA SER A 696 16.03 -45.41 35.43
C SER A 696 15.41 -45.48 34.03
N ASP A 697 14.85 -46.60 33.60
CA ASP A 697 14.19 -46.77 32.30
C ASP A 697 12.68 -46.48 32.34
N ILE A 698 12.11 -46.24 33.53
CA ILE A 698 10.75 -45.73 33.67
C ILE A 698 10.63 -44.37 32.98
N GLU A 699 9.52 -44.12 32.30
CA GLU A 699 9.24 -42.95 31.43
C GLU A 699 10.04 -42.87 30.12
N LYS A 700 10.84 -43.89 29.80
CA LYS A 700 11.49 -43.99 28.49
C LYS A 700 10.61 -44.73 27.49
N THR A 701 10.79 -44.39 26.22
CA THR A 701 10.04 -45.00 25.11
C THR A 701 10.89 -46.00 24.37
N VAL A 702 10.41 -47.24 24.28
CA VAL A 702 10.93 -48.28 23.40
C VAL A 702 10.35 -48.08 22.01
N VAL A 703 11.20 -47.86 21.01
CA VAL A 703 10.82 -47.62 19.62
C VAL A 703 11.25 -48.80 18.76
N ILE A 704 10.29 -49.37 18.04
CA ILE A 704 10.51 -50.45 17.08
C ILE A 704 10.10 -49.91 15.69
N PRO A 705 11.06 -49.67 14.76
CA PRO A 705 10.74 -49.12 13.44
C PRO A 705 9.66 -49.96 12.72
N GLY A 706 8.63 -49.31 12.19
CA GLY A 706 7.52 -49.96 11.48
C GLY A 706 6.40 -50.52 12.37
N TYR A 707 6.58 -50.57 13.69
CA TYR A 707 5.59 -51.02 14.67
C TYR A 707 5.26 -49.92 15.69
N SER A 708 4.40 -50.23 16.66
CA SER A 708 4.10 -49.36 17.80
C SER A 708 5.33 -49.12 18.66
N SER A 709 5.46 -47.89 19.14
CA SER A 709 6.32 -47.56 20.28
C SER A 709 5.62 -47.90 21.60
N PHE A 710 6.42 -48.11 22.64
CA PHE A 710 5.96 -48.52 23.97
C PHE A 710 6.60 -47.64 25.06
N LEU A 711 5.79 -46.87 25.78
CA LEU A 711 6.24 -46.03 26.91
C LEU A 711 6.23 -46.84 28.20
N ILE A 712 7.40 -47.03 28.83
CA ILE A 712 7.53 -47.79 30.07
C ILE A 712 6.98 -46.96 31.23
N PHE A 713 6.00 -47.47 31.97
CA PHE A 713 5.45 -46.81 33.16
C PHE A 713 5.82 -47.51 34.47
N GLU A 714 6.08 -48.83 34.43
CA GLU A 714 6.42 -49.62 35.61
C GLU A 714 7.36 -50.78 35.24
N ILE A 715 8.20 -51.22 36.19
CA ILE A 715 9.10 -52.37 36.02
C ILE A 715 8.70 -53.44 37.02
N ILE A 716 8.29 -54.61 36.53
CA ILE A 716 7.82 -55.73 37.35
C ILE A 716 9.00 -56.49 37.94
N ASN A 717 9.97 -56.82 37.10
CA ASN A 717 11.21 -57.48 37.50
C ASN A 717 12.35 -57.06 36.57
N ASN A 718 13.57 -57.52 36.84
CA ASN A 718 14.75 -57.15 36.07
C ASN A 718 14.66 -57.46 34.55
N ASN A 719 13.75 -58.36 34.14
CA ASN A 719 13.59 -58.81 32.77
C ASN A 719 12.24 -58.41 32.16
N SER A 720 11.32 -57.84 32.93
CA SER A 720 9.99 -57.46 32.45
C SER A 720 9.54 -56.08 32.92
N ALA A 721 9.01 -55.31 31.96
CA ALA A 721 8.47 -53.97 32.18
C ALA A 721 7.06 -53.84 31.60
N LEU A 722 6.22 -53.00 32.20
CA LEU A 722 4.91 -52.64 31.70
C LEU A 722 4.97 -51.33 30.91
N ALA A 723 4.27 -51.30 29.79
CA ALA A 723 4.27 -50.15 28.90
C ALA A 723 2.89 -49.88 28.26
N TYR A 724 2.67 -48.61 27.91
CA TYR A 724 1.55 -48.17 27.06
C TYR A 724 1.98 -48.13 25.59
N ALA A 725 1.10 -48.55 24.69
CA ALA A 725 1.36 -48.54 23.24
C ALA A 725 0.82 -47.27 22.57
N THR A 726 1.63 -46.64 21.72
CA THR A 726 1.23 -45.49 20.89
C THR A 726 0.34 -45.89 19.71
N MET A 727 0.45 -47.12 19.22
CA MET A 727 -0.38 -47.69 18.14
C MET A 727 -0.79 -49.14 18.48
N PRO A 728 -1.81 -49.34 19.34
CA PRO A 728 -2.18 -50.66 19.87
C PRO A 728 -2.52 -51.72 18.81
N GLU A 729 -2.85 -51.31 17.59
CA GLU A 729 -3.18 -52.18 16.46
C GLU A 729 -1.95 -52.70 15.69
N ARG A 730 -0.77 -52.08 15.85
CA ARG A 730 0.46 -52.42 15.10
C ARG A 730 1.55 -52.99 16.03
N ILE A 731 1.32 -54.18 16.56
CA ILE A 731 2.24 -54.84 17.51
C ILE A 731 3.17 -55.80 16.76
N PRO A 732 4.45 -55.91 17.14
CA PRO A 732 5.34 -56.94 16.61
C PRO A 732 4.89 -58.34 17.03
N LEU A 733 4.72 -59.24 16.05
CA LEU A 733 4.37 -60.65 16.28
C LEU A 733 5.58 -61.55 16.56
N GLN A 734 6.79 -61.06 16.28
CA GLN A 734 8.05 -61.80 16.43
C GLN A 734 8.96 -61.15 17.47
N THR A 735 9.85 -61.94 18.06
CA THR A 735 10.92 -61.46 18.94
C THR A 735 11.87 -60.55 18.16
N MET A 736 12.10 -59.35 18.67
CA MET A 736 12.98 -58.38 18.03
C MET A 736 14.44 -58.62 18.46
N PRO A 737 15.37 -58.78 17.49
CA PRO A 737 16.78 -58.92 17.80
C PRO A 737 17.40 -57.62 18.32
N LYS A 738 18.56 -57.77 18.95
CA LYS A 738 19.42 -56.63 19.32
C LYS A 738 19.65 -55.72 18.11
N ASP A 739 19.67 -54.41 18.33
CA ASP A 739 19.86 -53.34 17.33
C ASP A 739 18.65 -53.07 16.39
N PHE A 740 17.54 -53.82 16.51
CA PHE A 740 16.29 -53.56 15.78
C PHE A 740 15.26 -52.74 16.59
N TRP A 741 15.61 -52.40 17.83
CA TRP A 741 14.78 -51.57 18.70
C TRP A 741 15.67 -50.61 19.48
N PHE A 742 15.12 -49.45 19.83
CA PHE A 742 15.83 -48.33 20.42
C PHE A 742 15.10 -47.80 21.65
N ILE A 743 15.82 -47.10 22.52
CA ILE A 743 15.22 -46.40 23.67
C ILE A 743 15.46 -44.90 23.50
N TYR A 744 14.40 -44.11 23.67
CA TYR A 744 14.45 -42.66 23.74
C TYR A 744 13.97 -42.17 25.10
N ASP A 745 14.69 -41.21 25.66
CA ASP A 745 14.44 -40.69 27.00
C ASP A 745 13.78 -39.30 26.97
N PHE A 746 12.45 -39.27 26.92
CA PHE A 746 11.63 -38.06 27.10
C PHE A 746 10.98 -38.01 28.49
N GLY A 747 11.56 -38.70 29.47
CA GLY A 747 11.08 -38.74 30.84
C GLY A 747 11.34 -37.44 31.61
N ILE A 748 10.71 -37.32 32.78
CA ILE A 748 10.86 -36.19 33.69
C ILE A 748 11.50 -36.59 35.01
N LYS A 749 11.41 -37.87 35.42
CA LYS A 749 11.97 -38.39 36.67
C LYS A 749 13.48 -38.18 36.85
N ALA A 750 14.25 -38.20 35.75
CA ALA A 750 15.70 -38.00 35.76
C ALA A 750 16.11 -36.54 35.44
N GLY A 751 15.16 -35.60 35.54
CA GLY A 751 15.30 -34.23 35.05
C GLY A 751 14.83 -34.10 33.60
N ARG A 752 14.01 -33.09 33.32
CA ARG A 752 13.45 -32.87 31.98
C ARG A 752 14.56 -32.45 30.99
N LYS A 753 14.85 -33.32 30.02
CA LYS A 753 15.86 -33.07 28.96
C LYS A 753 15.32 -32.30 27.75
N TRP A 754 14.01 -32.07 27.70
CA TRP A 754 13.36 -31.41 26.58
C TRP A 754 12.68 -30.11 27.00
N LYS A 755 12.59 -29.17 26.08
CA LYS A 755 11.86 -27.90 26.26
C LYS A 755 11.16 -27.49 24.98
N ILE A 756 10.10 -26.70 25.09
CA ILE A 756 9.35 -26.15 23.97
C ILE A 756 9.59 -24.64 23.99
N SER A 757 10.29 -24.17 22.97
CA SER A 757 10.63 -22.76 22.79
C SER A 757 10.07 -22.24 21.47
N GLN A 758 10.18 -20.92 21.28
CA GLN A 758 9.87 -20.31 20.00
C GLN A 758 10.79 -20.87 18.90
N ASP A 759 10.25 -21.06 17.69
CA ASP A 759 11.06 -21.41 16.51
C ASP A 759 11.72 -20.13 15.96
N PRO A 760 13.03 -20.09 15.73
CA PRO A 760 13.67 -18.93 15.11
C PRO A 760 13.26 -18.75 13.65
N CYS A 761 13.55 -17.56 13.09
CA CYS A 761 13.23 -17.32 11.69
C CYS A 761 14.12 -18.14 10.73
N ASN A 762 13.49 -19.01 9.94
CA ASN A 762 14.18 -19.99 9.09
C ASN A 762 14.11 -19.67 7.58
N TYR A 763 13.69 -18.46 7.18
CA TYR A 763 13.51 -18.08 5.77
C TYR A 763 13.98 -16.66 5.48
N TRP A 764 14.61 -16.48 4.32
CA TRP A 764 14.76 -15.17 3.68
C TRP A 764 13.65 -14.96 2.66
N PHE A 765 13.11 -13.76 2.63
CA PHE A 765 12.05 -13.38 1.69
C PHE A 765 12.57 -12.26 0.78
N GLN A 766 12.48 -12.44 -0.52
CA GLN A 766 12.98 -11.49 -1.51
C GLN A 766 11.87 -11.01 -2.44
N HIS A 767 11.78 -9.69 -2.61
CA HIS A 767 10.92 -9.05 -3.60
C HIS A 767 11.77 -8.41 -4.71
N LYS A 768 11.64 -8.93 -5.94
CA LYS A 768 12.49 -8.55 -7.08
C LYS A 768 12.29 -7.10 -7.56
N ASN A 769 11.14 -6.49 -7.31
CA ASN A 769 10.80 -5.16 -7.84
C ASN A 769 11.20 -3.98 -6.94
N ASN A 770 12.00 -4.20 -5.87
CA ASN A 770 12.42 -3.16 -4.91
C ASN A 770 11.27 -2.30 -4.35
N GLN A 771 10.08 -2.89 -4.23
CA GLN A 771 8.89 -2.22 -3.71
C GLN A 771 8.72 -2.50 -2.21
N SER A 772 8.10 -1.56 -1.50
CA SER A 772 7.74 -1.69 -0.08
C SER A 772 6.90 -2.93 0.19
N LEU A 773 6.83 -3.35 1.47
CA LEU A 773 6.04 -4.52 1.91
C LEU A 773 4.53 -4.33 1.69
N ASN A 774 4.07 -3.08 1.59
CA ASN A 774 2.69 -2.73 1.31
C ASN A 774 2.63 -1.76 0.12
N VAL A 775 2.14 -2.24 -1.03
CA VAL A 775 2.09 -1.45 -2.27
C VAL A 775 0.65 -1.27 -2.71
N ILE A 776 0.28 -0.04 -3.08
CA ILE A 776 -0.96 0.22 -3.80
C ILE A 776 -0.63 0.32 -5.28
N LYS A 777 -1.24 -0.53 -6.11
CA LYS A 777 -1.08 -0.47 -7.57
C LYS A 777 -2.42 -0.38 -8.28
N TYR A 778 -2.43 0.42 -9.34
CA TYR A 778 -3.59 0.60 -10.19
C TYR A 778 -3.51 -0.36 -11.39
N VAL A 779 -4.62 -1.05 -11.66
CA VAL A 779 -4.76 -1.95 -12.80
C VAL A 779 -5.84 -1.40 -13.72
N ASP A 780 -5.42 -0.81 -14.84
CA ASP A 780 -6.34 -0.30 -15.86
C ASP A 780 -6.94 -1.43 -16.71
N LEU A 781 -8.04 -1.13 -17.41
CA LEU A 781 -8.77 -2.07 -18.25
C LEU A 781 -7.87 -2.80 -19.25
N GLY A 782 -7.97 -4.13 -19.25
CA GLY A 782 -7.26 -5.00 -20.19
C GLY A 782 -5.74 -5.06 -20.01
N LYS A 783 -5.16 -4.31 -19.06
CA LYS A 783 -3.73 -4.37 -18.74
C LYS A 783 -3.45 -5.49 -17.74
N THR A 784 -2.25 -6.04 -17.83
CA THR A 784 -1.76 -7.08 -16.92
C THR A 784 -0.55 -6.56 -16.16
N LYS A 785 -0.52 -6.81 -14.85
CA LYS A 785 0.62 -6.54 -13.98
C LYS A 785 1.21 -7.86 -13.47
N ASN A 786 2.53 -7.90 -13.34
CA ASN A 786 3.27 -9.05 -12.84
C ASN A 786 4.04 -8.71 -11.56
N PHE A 787 4.00 -9.64 -10.60
CA PHE A 787 4.73 -9.56 -9.35
C PHE A 787 5.50 -10.87 -9.14
N THR A 788 6.73 -10.78 -8.64
CA THR A 788 7.59 -11.96 -8.46
C THR A 788 8.17 -11.97 -7.04
N PHE A 789 7.90 -13.05 -6.32
CA PHE A 789 8.33 -13.28 -4.94
C PHE A 789 9.20 -14.52 -4.87
N ARG A 790 10.25 -14.48 -4.05
CA ARG A 790 11.17 -15.60 -3.85
C ARG A 790 11.39 -15.83 -2.36
N THR A 791 11.29 -17.08 -1.93
CA THR A 791 11.60 -17.52 -0.56
C THR A 791 12.76 -18.48 -0.58
N ILE A 792 13.74 -18.25 0.30
CA ILE A 792 14.96 -19.06 0.42
C ILE A 792 15.00 -19.63 1.85
N PRO A 793 14.93 -20.96 2.05
CA PRO A 793 15.06 -21.55 3.38
C PRO A 793 16.51 -21.46 3.88
N ILE A 794 16.70 -21.06 5.14
CA ILE A 794 18.02 -20.91 5.79
C ILE A 794 18.49 -22.25 6.36
N ARG A 795 17.58 -22.98 7.02
CA ARG A 795 17.84 -24.33 7.54
C ARG A 795 17.41 -25.33 6.49
N GLN A 796 18.39 -25.90 5.78
CA GLN A 796 18.17 -27.11 4.99
C GLN A 796 17.90 -28.27 5.96
N ALA A 797 16.66 -28.42 6.43
CA ALA A 797 16.19 -29.77 6.71
C ALA A 797 16.38 -30.56 5.41
N ILE A 798 16.92 -31.78 5.52
CA ILE A 798 17.14 -32.73 4.41
C ILE A 798 16.08 -32.49 3.33
N SER A 799 16.48 -31.97 2.15
CA SER A 799 15.63 -31.55 1.01
C SER A 799 14.13 -31.72 1.27
N GLU A 800 13.44 -30.62 1.62
CA GLU A 800 11.99 -30.60 1.63
C GLU A 800 11.53 -31.15 0.27
N PHE A 801 10.63 -32.13 0.29
CA PHE A 801 9.87 -32.44 -0.91
C PHE A 801 9.29 -31.11 -1.41
N GLN A 802 9.32 -30.82 -2.72
CA GLN A 802 8.92 -29.56 -3.35
C GLN A 802 7.46 -29.16 -3.03
N MET A 803 7.19 -28.71 -1.80
CA MET A 803 5.88 -28.30 -1.29
C MET A 803 5.75 -26.78 -1.37
N PRO A 804 4.64 -26.22 -1.88
CA PRO A 804 4.50 -24.78 -2.03
C PRO A 804 4.67 -24.05 -0.68
N LEU A 805 5.61 -23.10 -0.59
CA LEU A 805 5.92 -22.36 0.65
C LEU A 805 5.10 -21.06 0.81
N LEU A 806 4.41 -20.62 -0.24
CA LEU A 806 3.61 -19.40 -0.25
C LEU A 806 2.17 -19.72 -0.59
N ASP A 807 1.25 -19.14 0.17
CA ASP A 807 -0.17 -19.10 -0.13
C ASP A 807 -0.56 -17.71 -0.66
N VAL A 808 -1.43 -17.67 -1.66
CA VAL A 808 -1.98 -16.44 -2.23
C VAL A 808 -3.47 -16.39 -1.95
N ILE A 809 -3.88 -15.39 -1.18
CA ILE A 809 -5.28 -15.17 -0.81
C ILE A 809 -5.72 -13.85 -1.45
N VAL A 810 -6.89 -13.86 -2.10
CA VAL A 810 -7.45 -12.71 -2.80
C VAL A 810 -8.75 -12.30 -2.10
N GLY A 811 -8.82 -11.06 -1.62
CA GLY A 811 -9.99 -10.55 -0.90
C GLY A 811 -11.25 -10.57 -1.75
N ASN A 812 -11.25 -9.89 -2.91
CA ASN A 812 -12.34 -9.93 -3.88
C ASN A 812 -11.92 -10.61 -5.22
N PRO A 813 -12.07 -11.93 -5.35
CA PRO A 813 -11.70 -12.67 -6.56
C PRO A 813 -12.61 -12.38 -7.76
N THR A 814 -13.72 -11.66 -7.58
CA THR A 814 -14.64 -11.30 -8.67
C THR A 814 -14.17 -10.06 -9.45
N LEU A 815 -13.38 -9.18 -8.81
CA LEU A 815 -12.92 -7.92 -9.40
C LEU A 815 -11.77 -8.11 -10.40
N LEU A 816 -10.76 -8.92 -10.06
CA LEU A 816 -9.56 -9.14 -10.87
C LEU A 816 -9.37 -10.62 -11.21
N GLU A 817 -8.77 -10.91 -12.37
CA GLU A 817 -8.27 -12.22 -12.72
C GLU A 817 -6.84 -12.35 -12.20
N VAL A 818 -6.63 -13.22 -11.21
CA VAL A 818 -5.32 -13.52 -10.64
C VAL A 818 -4.89 -14.91 -11.06
N LYS A 819 -3.71 -15.03 -11.66
CA LYS A 819 -3.06 -16.30 -12.02
C LYS A 819 -1.70 -16.38 -11.37
N THR A 820 -1.33 -17.55 -10.90
CA THR A 820 -0.03 -17.79 -10.26
C THR A 820 0.75 -18.83 -11.05
N LYS A 821 2.08 -18.67 -11.08
CA LYS A 821 3.03 -19.66 -11.59
C LYS A 821 4.09 -19.87 -10.52
N GLN A 822 4.30 -21.12 -10.14
CA GLN A 822 5.17 -21.50 -9.03
C GLN A 822 6.24 -22.46 -9.55
N TYR A 823 7.48 -22.30 -9.09
CA TYR A 823 8.57 -23.22 -9.43
C TYR A 823 9.69 -23.14 -8.38
N TRP A 824 10.46 -24.22 -8.28
CA TRP A 824 11.70 -24.29 -7.52
C TRP A 824 12.89 -24.09 -8.46
N ASP A 825 13.92 -23.38 -8.01
CA ASP A 825 15.18 -23.27 -8.74
C ASP A 825 16.23 -24.27 -8.25
N ASP A 826 17.38 -24.30 -8.92
CA ASP A 826 18.47 -25.25 -8.65
C ASP A 826 19.12 -25.08 -7.26
N ILE A 827 18.75 -24.03 -6.50
CA ILE A 827 19.27 -23.71 -5.17
C ILE A 827 18.18 -23.99 -4.10
N ASP A 828 17.15 -24.76 -4.44
CA ASP A 828 15.98 -25.04 -3.59
C ASP A 828 15.30 -23.75 -3.08
N SER A 829 15.32 -22.67 -3.88
CA SER A 829 14.51 -21.50 -3.59
C SER A 829 13.18 -21.60 -4.32
N TYR A 830 12.12 -21.21 -3.62
CA TYR A 830 10.76 -21.25 -4.14
C TYR A 830 10.39 -19.87 -4.70
N THR A 831 10.07 -19.82 -6.00
CA THR A 831 9.68 -18.59 -6.69
C THR A 831 8.23 -18.65 -7.13
N MET A 832 7.49 -17.57 -6.88
CA MET A 832 6.11 -17.38 -7.28
C MET A 832 5.95 -16.12 -8.11
N GLU A 833 5.39 -16.29 -9.30
CA GLU A 833 4.97 -15.20 -10.18
C GLU A 833 3.44 -15.05 -10.14
N ILE A 834 2.97 -13.83 -9.90
CA ILE A 834 1.55 -13.49 -9.85
C ILE A 834 1.23 -12.55 -11.01
N TYR A 835 0.28 -12.97 -11.85
CA TYR A 835 -0.23 -12.22 -12.99
C TYR A 835 -1.64 -11.73 -12.66
N VAL A 836 -1.84 -10.42 -12.69
CA VAL A 836 -3.13 -9.81 -12.38
C VAL A 836 -3.66 -9.03 -13.57
N LYS A 837 -4.92 -9.27 -13.93
CA LYS A 837 -5.60 -8.61 -15.04
C LYS A 837 -6.98 -8.12 -14.60
N SER A 838 -7.36 -6.91 -15.04
CA SER A 838 -8.71 -6.38 -14.78
C SER A 838 -9.78 -7.12 -15.58
N LYS A 839 -10.87 -7.52 -14.90
CA LYS A 839 -12.06 -8.14 -15.51
C LYS A 839 -13.16 -7.11 -15.71
N PHE A 840 -13.54 -6.85 -16.97
CA PHE A 840 -14.69 -5.99 -17.36
C PHE A 840 -14.70 -4.58 -16.73
N LEU A 841 -15.71 -3.77 -17.04
CA LEU A 841 -15.86 -2.37 -16.59
C LEU A 841 -16.29 -2.26 -15.11
N GLN A 842 -15.59 -2.91 -14.19
CA GLN A 842 -15.85 -2.84 -12.76
C GLN A 842 -14.75 -2.09 -12.02
N LYS A 843 -15.15 -1.01 -11.33
CA LYS A 843 -14.28 -0.28 -10.43
C LYS A 843 -14.37 -0.87 -9.02
N GLY A 844 -13.24 -0.93 -8.33
CA GLY A 844 -13.16 -1.43 -6.97
C GLY A 844 -11.71 -1.59 -6.52
N SER A 845 -11.53 -2.01 -5.28
CA SER A 845 -10.25 -2.42 -4.71
C SER A 845 -10.31 -3.87 -4.24
N THR A 846 -9.18 -4.56 -4.34
CA THR A 846 -8.99 -5.89 -3.78
C THR A 846 -7.60 -6.02 -3.20
N SER A 847 -7.47 -6.73 -2.10
CA SER A 847 -6.18 -7.14 -1.55
C SER A 847 -5.74 -8.49 -2.11
N ILE A 848 -4.43 -8.66 -2.27
CA ILE A 848 -3.75 -9.93 -2.51
C ILE A 848 -2.74 -10.10 -1.37
N ALA A 849 -3.02 -11.04 -0.48
CA ALA A 849 -2.14 -11.40 0.62
C ALA A 849 -1.28 -12.61 0.22
N ILE A 850 0.02 -12.50 0.39
CA ILE A 850 1.01 -13.55 0.14
C ILE A 850 1.56 -13.97 1.49
N VAL A 851 1.22 -15.19 1.93
CA VAL A 851 1.51 -15.68 3.28
C VAL A 851 2.55 -16.79 3.22
N ILE A 852 3.64 -16.65 3.96
CA ILE A 852 4.61 -17.74 4.20
C ILE A 852 4.06 -18.60 5.34
N TRP A 853 3.19 -19.56 5.02
CA TRP A 853 2.43 -20.31 6.02
C TRP A 853 3.30 -21.13 6.97
N LYS A 854 4.54 -21.49 6.57
CA LYS A 854 5.55 -22.16 7.41
C LYS A 854 6.42 -21.21 8.25
N ALA A 855 6.39 -19.90 8.04
CA ALA A 855 7.26 -18.97 8.76
C ALA A 855 6.94 -18.89 10.26
N SER A 856 7.99 -18.75 11.08
CA SER A 856 7.83 -18.47 12.51
C SER A 856 7.25 -17.07 12.75
N ILE A 857 6.59 -16.90 13.90
CA ILE A 857 6.12 -15.60 14.40
C ILE A 857 7.31 -14.65 14.66
N GLU A 858 8.51 -15.17 14.91
CA GLU A 858 9.71 -14.34 15.08
C GLU A 858 10.23 -13.74 13.78
N CYS A 859 9.83 -14.26 12.61
CA CYS A 859 10.25 -13.67 11.35
C CYS A 859 9.71 -12.24 11.22
N PRO A 860 10.56 -11.23 10.96
CA PRO A 860 10.12 -9.85 10.76
C PRO A 860 9.00 -9.75 9.71
N VAL A 861 9.18 -10.41 8.56
CA VAL A 861 8.21 -10.47 7.46
C VAL A 861 7.72 -11.90 7.28
N THR A 862 6.39 -12.07 7.33
CA THR A 862 5.69 -13.36 7.12
C THR A 862 4.57 -13.26 6.09
N THR A 863 3.97 -12.08 5.97
CA THR A 863 2.89 -11.78 5.04
C THR A 863 3.20 -10.50 4.30
N VAL A 864 2.97 -10.49 2.99
CA VAL A 864 3.08 -9.31 2.12
C VAL A 864 1.72 -9.03 1.50
N ILE A 865 1.29 -7.78 1.53
CA ILE A 865 -0.04 -7.40 1.07
C ILE A 865 0.09 -6.42 -0.09
N LEU A 866 -0.50 -6.79 -1.22
CA LEU A 866 -0.67 -5.90 -2.37
C LEU A 866 -2.12 -5.43 -2.42
N THR A 867 -2.34 -4.12 -2.41
CA THR A 867 -3.67 -3.56 -2.64
C THR A 867 -3.78 -3.13 -4.10
N LEU A 868 -4.68 -3.77 -4.84
CA LEU A 868 -4.89 -3.49 -6.25
C LEU A 868 -6.21 -2.76 -6.45
N LYS A 869 -6.12 -1.56 -7.06
CA LYS A 869 -7.28 -0.76 -7.44
C LYS A 869 -7.55 -0.96 -8.94
N SER A 870 -8.73 -1.49 -9.26
CA SER A 870 -9.28 -1.50 -10.62
C SER A 870 -9.87 -0.11 -10.89
N SER A 871 -9.03 0.89 -11.10
CA SER A 871 -9.45 2.28 -11.32
C SER A 871 -8.44 3.04 -12.17
N CYS A 872 -8.69 4.33 -12.35
CA CYS A 872 -7.74 5.22 -13.02
C CYS A 872 -6.61 5.58 -12.04
N SER A 873 -5.36 5.41 -12.43
CA SER A 873 -4.26 5.90 -11.59
C SER A 873 -4.19 7.43 -11.61
N TYR A 874 -3.94 8.04 -10.45
CA TYR A 874 -3.88 9.49 -10.28
C TYR A 874 -2.80 10.17 -11.14
N GLY A 875 -1.69 9.47 -11.40
CA GLY A 875 -0.60 9.97 -12.23
C GLY A 875 -0.83 9.78 -13.74
N LYS A 876 -1.90 9.09 -14.14
CA LYS A 876 -2.15 8.76 -15.54
C LYS A 876 -2.80 9.92 -16.27
N ARG A 877 -2.05 10.57 -17.16
CA ARG A 877 -2.55 11.69 -17.97
C ARG A 877 -2.14 11.53 -19.42
N MET A 878 -2.98 12.04 -20.31
CA MET A 878 -2.63 12.15 -21.73
C MET A 878 -1.81 13.41 -21.94
N ILE A 879 -0.71 13.27 -22.66
CA ILE A 879 0.12 14.38 -23.09
C ILE A 879 0.16 14.44 -24.61
N PHE A 880 0.28 15.65 -25.10
CA PHE A 880 0.51 15.95 -26.49
C PHE A 880 2.00 16.25 -26.67
N ALA A 881 2.69 15.42 -27.43
CA ALA A 881 4.15 15.41 -27.51
C ALA A 881 4.75 16.56 -28.35
N SER A 882 3.95 17.54 -28.78
CA SER A 882 4.49 18.68 -29.55
C SER A 882 5.09 19.79 -28.68
N HIS A 883 5.39 19.53 -27.40
CA HIS A 883 5.82 20.56 -26.45
C HIS A 883 7.03 20.21 -25.55
N GLU A 884 7.62 19.02 -25.63
CA GLU A 884 8.76 18.65 -24.76
C GLU A 884 10.09 19.33 -25.13
N LYS A 885 10.16 20.04 -26.25
CA LYS A 885 11.29 20.95 -26.55
C LYS A 885 11.08 22.40 -26.06
N MET A 886 9.92 22.74 -25.49
CA MET A 886 9.60 24.13 -25.09
C MET A 886 9.20 24.27 -23.61
N MET A 887 9.19 23.20 -22.81
CA MET A 887 8.80 23.26 -21.39
C MET A 887 9.96 23.10 -20.38
N HIS A 888 11.20 22.93 -20.85
CA HIS A 888 12.40 22.95 -19.98
C HIS A 888 13.33 24.11 -20.35
N PRO A 889 13.54 25.10 -19.44
CA PRO A 889 14.57 26.13 -19.60
C PRO A 889 16.01 25.58 -19.50
N ASN A 890 16.19 24.31 -19.11
CA ASN A 890 17.50 23.70 -18.86
C ASN A 890 18.13 23.01 -20.08
N SER A 891 17.67 23.26 -21.31
CA SER A 891 18.54 23.01 -22.46
C SER A 891 19.54 24.16 -22.55
N THR A 892 20.72 23.98 -21.97
CA THR A 892 21.88 24.83 -22.19
C THR A 892 22.29 24.75 -23.67
N MET A 893 21.69 25.58 -24.50
CA MET A 893 22.19 26.02 -25.80
C MET A 893 21.57 27.39 -26.07
N GLY A 894 22.39 28.43 -25.92
CA GLY A 894 21.95 29.81 -26.08
C GLY A 894 21.42 30.07 -27.49
N HIS A 895 20.22 30.67 -27.54
CA HIS A 895 19.80 31.68 -28.52
C HIS A 895 18.40 32.19 -28.09
N GLU A 896 18.37 33.26 -27.29
CA GLU A 896 17.13 33.95 -26.90
C GLU A 896 16.36 34.54 -28.11
N SER A 897 16.99 34.64 -29.28
CA SER A 897 16.39 35.21 -30.49
C SER A 897 15.43 34.29 -31.25
N GLU A 898 15.40 32.98 -30.98
CA GLU A 898 14.52 32.04 -31.71
C GLU A 898 13.18 31.80 -30.99
N TYR A 899 13.10 32.06 -29.69
CA TYR A 899 11.92 31.79 -28.85
C TYR A 899 10.75 32.75 -29.16
N ASP A 900 11.04 34.03 -29.34
CA ASP A 900 10.06 35.08 -29.68
C ASP A 900 9.41 34.89 -31.07
N THR A 901 10.05 34.15 -31.98
CA THR A 901 9.53 33.95 -33.34
C THR A 901 8.48 32.84 -33.44
N LYS A 902 8.42 31.92 -32.48
CA LYS A 902 7.55 30.72 -32.48
C LYS A 902 6.33 30.81 -31.56
N MET A 903 6.28 31.80 -30.67
CA MET A 903 5.12 32.07 -29.81
C MET A 903 4.41 33.35 -30.24
N LYS A 904 3.10 33.42 -30.03
CA LYS A 904 2.27 34.60 -30.29
C LYS A 904 1.69 35.08 -28.97
N LYS A 905 2.00 36.32 -28.60
CA LYS A 905 1.31 37.00 -27.50
C LYS A 905 -0.09 37.40 -27.93
N LEU A 906 -1.09 36.94 -27.18
CA LEU A 906 -2.50 37.23 -27.46
C LEU A 906 -2.84 38.66 -26.99
N PRO A 907 -3.64 39.42 -27.75
CA PRO A 907 -4.19 40.69 -27.29
C PRO A 907 -4.97 40.56 -25.99
N VAL A 908 -5.09 41.65 -25.24
CA VAL A 908 -5.91 41.66 -24.02
C VAL A 908 -7.38 41.47 -24.37
N ASN A 909 -8.08 40.65 -23.59
CA ASN A 909 -9.45 40.20 -23.82
C ASN A 909 -9.65 39.55 -25.20
N TYR A 910 -8.64 38.83 -25.70
CA TYR A 910 -8.70 38.23 -27.02
C TYR A 910 -9.86 37.23 -27.15
N ARG A 911 -10.60 37.36 -28.26
CA ARG A 911 -11.74 36.51 -28.61
C ARG A 911 -11.47 35.86 -29.97
N PRO A 912 -11.47 34.52 -30.05
CA PRO A 912 -11.17 33.84 -31.30
C PRO A 912 -12.27 34.02 -32.34
N PRO A 913 -11.94 33.96 -33.64
CA PRO A 913 -12.91 34.07 -34.74
C PRO A 913 -13.98 32.98 -34.71
N SER A 914 -15.15 33.27 -35.28
CA SER A 914 -16.19 32.27 -35.53
C SER A 914 -16.31 31.90 -37.01
N ASN A 915 -17.22 30.97 -37.31
CA ASN A 915 -17.64 30.63 -38.67
C ASN A 915 -18.32 31.79 -39.43
N LEU A 916 -18.86 32.81 -38.73
CA LEU A 916 -19.44 34.01 -39.34
C LEU A 916 -18.39 35.08 -39.72
N GLY A 917 -17.12 34.84 -39.38
CA GLY A 917 -15.99 35.70 -39.72
C GLY A 917 -15.25 36.25 -38.50
N ILE A 918 -14.11 36.90 -38.77
CA ILE A 918 -13.16 37.37 -37.77
C ILE A 918 -13.77 38.42 -36.83
N ALA A 919 -14.72 39.23 -37.31
CA ALA A 919 -15.32 40.31 -36.54
C ALA A 919 -16.49 39.88 -35.62
N ILE A 920 -16.96 38.63 -35.70
CA ILE A 920 -18.14 38.14 -34.98
C ILE A 920 -17.76 36.95 -34.11
N PRO A 921 -17.08 37.13 -32.95
CA PRO A 921 -16.81 36.03 -32.03
C PRO A 921 -18.13 35.50 -31.45
N LEU A 922 -18.30 34.17 -31.46
CA LEU A 922 -19.49 33.49 -30.92
C LEU A 922 -19.18 32.61 -29.70
N THR A 923 -17.90 32.44 -29.35
CA THR A 923 -17.51 31.64 -28.19
C THR A 923 -17.61 32.45 -26.90
N ASP A 924 -17.88 31.72 -25.80
CA ASP A 924 -17.81 32.26 -24.44
C ASP A 924 -16.38 32.37 -23.91
N ASN A 925 -15.39 31.78 -24.57
CA ASN A 925 -14.01 31.80 -24.12
C ASN A 925 -13.32 33.14 -24.42
N ILE A 926 -12.80 33.79 -23.38
CA ILE A 926 -11.87 34.91 -23.47
C ILE A 926 -10.47 34.42 -23.11
N TYR A 927 -9.46 34.90 -23.83
CA TYR A 927 -8.05 34.64 -23.57
C TYR A 927 -7.35 35.94 -23.18
N ASN A 928 -6.33 35.86 -22.32
CA ASN A 928 -5.62 37.02 -21.78
C ASN A 928 -6.58 38.10 -21.22
N ALA A 929 -7.44 37.70 -20.28
CA ALA A 929 -8.54 38.51 -19.78
C ALA A 929 -8.09 39.63 -18.82
N ASP A 930 -8.60 40.85 -19.02
CA ASP A 930 -8.42 42.01 -18.14
C ASP A 930 -9.75 42.77 -18.03
N PRO A 931 -10.46 42.66 -16.89
CA PRO A 931 -11.75 43.33 -16.70
C PRO A 931 -11.68 44.86 -16.77
N SER A 932 -10.51 45.47 -16.58
CA SER A 932 -10.34 46.93 -16.67
C SER A 932 -10.39 47.47 -18.10
N LYS A 933 -10.29 46.59 -19.11
CA LYS A 933 -10.27 46.95 -20.53
C LYS A 933 -11.52 46.45 -21.25
N GLY A 934 -11.94 47.17 -22.29
CA GLY A 934 -13.07 46.77 -23.12
C GLY A 934 -12.84 45.44 -23.85
N ARG A 935 -13.91 44.72 -24.17
CA ARG A 935 -13.85 43.49 -24.98
C ARG A 935 -13.72 43.85 -26.47
N PRO A 936 -12.67 43.39 -27.18
CA PRO A 936 -12.55 43.62 -28.62
C PRO A 936 -13.61 42.84 -29.41
N ARG A 937 -13.95 43.33 -30.61
CA ARG A 937 -14.88 42.69 -31.57
C ARG A 937 -16.32 42.52 -31.05
N ASP A 938 -16.78 43.48 -30.23
CA ASP A 938 -18.09 43.46 -29.57
C ASP A 938 -19.17 44.32 -30.27
N TYR A 939 -18.99 44.57 -31.57
CA TYR A 939 -19.84 45.46 -32.36
C TYR A 939 -21.22 44.87 -32.70
N PHE A 940 -21.29 43.55 -32.88
CA PHE A 940 -22.52 42.87 -33.31
C PHE A 940 -23.36 42.38 -32.12
N PRO A 941 -24.71 42.40 -32.21
CA PRO A 941 -25.59 41.96 -31.13
C PRO A 941 -25.29 40.53 -30.62
N LYS A 942 -24.98 39.61 -31.53
CA LYS A 942 -24.62 38.22 -31.18
C LYS A 942 -23.27 38.11 -30.45
N SER A 943 -22.32 39.00 -30.74
CA SER A 943 -21.01 39.04 -30.06
C SER A 943 -21.13 39.54 -28.62
N ARG A 944 -22.08 40.44 -28.32
CA ARG A 944 -22.30 41.01 -26.98
C ARG A 944 -22.81 40.01 -25.96
N LEU A 945 -23.61 39.05 -26.42
CA LEU A 945 -24.19 37.98 -25.62
C LEU A 945 -23.20 36.86 -25.28
N THR A 946 -22.00 36.90 -25.85
CA THR A 946 -20.97 35.87 -25.70
C THR A 946 -19.69 36.47 -25.10
N GLY A 947 -18.78 35.62 -24.65
CA GLY A 947 -17.49 36.00 -24.07
C GLY A 947 -17.61 36.33 -22.59
N LYS A 948 -17.56 35.30 -21.74
CA LYS A 948 -17.71 35.39 -20.29
C LYS A 948 -16.35 35.15 -19.63
N TYR A 949 -16.01 36.01 -18.68
CA TYR A 949 -14.86 35.78 -17.81
C TYR A 949 -15.10 34.57 -16.92
N LYS A 950 -14.03 33.83 -16.61
CA LYS A 950 -14.01 32.66 -15.75
C LYS A 950 -13.34 33.03 -14.43
N GLN A 951 -12.03 32.88 -14.31
CA GLN A 951 -11.27 33.25 -13.11
C GLN A 951 -11.30 34.75 -12.86
N CYS A 952 -11.42 35.56 -13.92
CA CYS A 952 -11.59 37.01 -13.83
C CYS A 952 -13.06 37.45 -13.65
N ALA A 953 -14.01 36.52 -13.43
CA ALA A 953 -15.41 36.89 -13.23
C ALA A 953 -15.58 37.76 -11.97
N ASN A 954 -16.37 38.83 -12.08
CA ASN A 954 -16.65 39.79 -11.01
C ASN A 954 -15.41 40.52 -10.45
N LYS A 955 -14.28 40.51 -11.17
CA LYS A 955 -13.07 41.27 -10.81
C LYS A 955 -13.04 42.59 -11.56
N THR A 956 -12.34 43.59 -11.01
CA THR A 956 -12.27 44.94 -11.61
C THR A 956 -10.94 45.20 -12.33
N SER A 957 -9.89 44.46 -11.98
CA SER A 957 -8.54 44.60 -12.56
C SER A 957 -7.89 43.25 -12.88
N ARG A 958 -6.91 43.23 -13.79
CA ARG A 958 -6.10 42.02 -14.10
C ARG A 958 -5.40 41.43 -12.87
N ALA A 959 -4.93 42.29 -11.95
CA ALA A 959 -4.22 41.85 -10.75
C ALA A 959 -5.14 41.03 -9.82
N GLU A 960 -6.41 41.39 -9.72
CA GLU A 960 -7.42 40.68 -8.92
C GLU A 960 -7.79 39.29 -9.48
N CYS A 961 -7.43 38.97 -10.72
CA CYS A 961 -7.61 37.64 -11.28
C CYS A 961 -6.64 36.60 -10.66
N ASN A 962 -5.53 37.06 -10.06
CA ASN A 962 -4.53 36.23 -9.36
C ASN A 962 -4.08 34.99 -10.17
N CYS A 963 -3.64 35.20 -11.41
CA CYS A 963 -3.17 34.13 -12.30
C CYS A 963 -1.75 33.67 -11.90
N THR A 964 -1.59 32.38 -11.60
CA THR A 964 -0.27 31.76 -11.35
C THR A 964 0.49 31.49 -12.66
N GLU A 965 1.83 31.36 -12.59
CA GLU A 965 2.65 31.05 -13.78
C GLU A 965 2.22 29.74 -14.47
N ASN A 966 1.86 28.71 -13.69
CA ASN A 966 1.36 27.45 -14.23
C ASN A 966 0.03 27.62 -15.01
N GLN A 967 -0.84 28.53 -14.55
CA GLN A 967 -2.10 28.83 -15.25
C GLN A 967 -1.86 29.58 -16.54
N LYS A 968 -0.86 30.48 -16.60
CA LYS A 968 -0.48 31.20 -17.83
C LYS A 968 0.04 30.26 -18.91
N LEU A 969 0.77 29.21 -18.51
CA LEU A 969 1.30 28.20 -19.42
C LEU A 969 0.27 27.14 -19.82
N SER A 970 -0.77 26.92 -19.02
CA SER A 970 -1.79 25.90 -19.26
C SER A 970 -2.57 26.12 -20.55
N ASP A 971 -2.80 25.05 -21.32
CA ASP A 971 -3.69 25.08 -22.49
C ASP A 971 -5.16 24.82 -22.13
N ASN A 972 -5.46 24.47 -20.87
CA ASN A 972 -6.82 24.14 -20.43
C ASN A 972 -7.76 25.35 -20.54
N VAL A 973 -8.92 25.14 -21.15
CA VAL A 973 -9.97 26.14 -21.33
C VAL A 973 -10.42 26.78 -20.01
N ALA A 974 -10.34 26.07 -18.88
CA ALA A 974 -10.67 26.63 -17.56
C ALA A 974 -9.78 27.83 -17.21
N PHE A 975 -8.53 27.83 -17.68
CA PHE A 975 -7.53 28.88 -17.44
C PHE A 975 -7.34 29.78 -18.66
N SER A 976 -8.27 29.79 -19.62
CA SER A 976 -8.16 30.64 -20.82
C SER A 976 -7.95 32.11 -20.46
N ASP A 977 -8.62 32.61 -19.42
CA ASP A 977 -8.47 33.97 -18.88
C ASP A 977 -7.00 34.31 -18.59
N CYS A 978 -6.23 33.36 -18.07
CA CYS A 978 -4.84 33.55 -17.69
C CYS A 978 -3.85 33.30 -18.84
N LYS A 979 -4.27 32.69 -19.95
CA LYS A 979 -3.39 32.35 -21.08
C LYS A 979 -2.96 33.60 -21.87
N GLU A 980 -1.66 33.88 -21.86
CA GLU A 980 -1.08 35.07 -22.50
C GLU A 980 -0.40 34.76 -23.84
N GLU A 981 0.23 33.59 -23.97
CA GLU A 981 1.04 33.22 -25.13
C GLU A 981 0.68 31.83 -25.66
N VAL A 982 0.68 31.70 -26.99
CA VAL A 982 0.30 30.47 -27.70
C VAL A 982 1.27 30.12 -28.83
N PRO A 983 1.45 28.84 -29.16
CA PRO A 983 2.30 28.42 -30.29
C PRO A 983 1.82 28.99 -31.63
N ARG A 984 2.75 29.55 -32.41
CA ARG A 984 2.50 30.18 -33.71
C ARG A 984 2.83 29.22 -34.86
N GLN A 985 2.01 29.22 -35.90
CA GLN A 985 2.21 28.51 -37.16
C GLN A 985 1.90 29.44 -38.35
N LYS A 986 2.58 29.21 -39.49
CA LYS A 986 2.34 29.97 -40.73
C LYS A 986 1.25 29.29 -41.57
N PHE A 987 0.42 30.09 -42.23
CA PHE A 987 -0.57 29.60 -43.18
C PHE A 987 0.08 29.14 -44.50
N PRO A 988 -0.38 28.05 -45.13
CA PRO A 988 -1.36 27.08 -44.63
C PRO A 988 -0.72 26.03 -43.71
N VAL A 989 -1.42 25.63 -42.66
CA VAL A 989 -0.99 24.50 -41.82
C VAL A 989 -1.49 23.22 -42.48
N VAL A 990 -0.58 22.45 -43.09
CA VAL A 990 -0.91 21.23 -43.85
C VAL A 990 -0.22 20.03 -43.20
N LYS A 991 -1.01 18.98 -42.90
CA LYS A 991 -0.52 17.70 -42.33
C LYS A 991 0.38 17.87 -41.10
N TYR A 992 -0.03 18.69 -40.14
CA TYR A 992 0.65 18.83 -38.87
C TYR A 992 0.49 17.54 -38.03
N PRO A 993 1.59 16.84 -37.66
CA PRO A 993 1.52 15.54 -37.01
C PRO A 993 1.12 15.70 -35.53
N ILE A 994 0.07 14.98 -35.13
CA ILE A 994 -0.37 14.94 -33.74
C ILE A 994 0.13 13.63 -33.11
N ILE A 995 1.08 13.74 -32.18
CA ILE A 995 1.61 12.62 -31.42
C ILE A 995 1.05 12.71 -30.00
N LEU A 996 0.25 11.71 -29.64
CA LEU A 996 -0.35 11.59 -28.31
C LEU A 996 0.35 10.46 -27.56
N GLY A 997 0.59 10.68 -26.27
CA GLY A 997 1.09 9.65 -25.39
C GLY A 997 0.39 9.71 -24.03
N ILE A 998 0.47 8.62 -23.30
CA ILE A 998 0.02 8.55 -21.92
C ILE A 998 1.27 8.51 -21.05
N VAL A 999 1.35 9.42 -20.09
CA VAL A 999 2.33 9.35 -19.00
C VAL A 999 1.65 8.62 -17.85
N SER A 1000 2.34 7.63 -17.29
CA SER A 1000 1.92 6.87 -16.12
C SER A 1000 3.13 6.51 -15.26
N GLU A 1001 2.92 5.76 -14.16
CA GLU A 1001 4.01 5.20 -13.34
C GLU A 1001 5.00 4.35 -14.16
N ASP A 1002 4.54 3.70 -15.22
CA ASP A 1002 5.37 2.86 -16.10
C ASP A 1002 6.14 3.69 -17.15
N GLY A 1003 6.07 5.02 -17.07
CA GLY A 1003 6.68 5.97 -18.01
C GLY A 1003 5.74 6.44 -19.11
N TRP A 1004 6.34 6.94 -20.20
CA TRP A 1004 5.62 7.44 -21.38
C TRP A 1004 5.32 6.30 -22.35
N ILE A 1005 4.05 6.17 -22.75
CA ILE A 1005 3.57 5.15 -23.68
C ILE A 1005 2.85 5.86 -24.83
N PRO A 1006 3.21 5.63 -26.10
CA PRO A 1006 2.49 6.22 -27.23
C PRO A 1006 1.03 5.72 -27.27
N LEU A 1007 0.10 6.61 -27.61
CA LEU A 1007 -1.31 6.27 -27.72
C LEU A 1007 -1.56 5.53 -29.04
N GLU A 1008 -1.88 4.24 -28.97
CA GLU A 1008 -2.13 3.36 -30.12
C GLU A 1008 -3.46 2.59 -29.96
N PRO A 1009 -4.02 1.97 -31.02
CA PRO A 1009 -5.19 1.09 -30.89
C PRO A 1009 -5.00 0.03 -29.78
N PRO A 1010 -6.02 -0.23 -28.93
CA PRO A 1010 -7.44 0.08 -29.10
C PRO A 1010 -7.90 1.47 -28.61
N TYR A 1011 -6.99 2.36 -28.18
CA TYR A 1011 -7.36 3.70 -27.72
C TYR A 1011 -7.81 4.59 -28.89
N LEU A 1012 -9.09 4.57 -29.24
CA LEU A 1012 -9.67 5.50 -30.20
C LEU A 1012 -9.90 6.86 -29.53
N ILE A 1013 -9.76 7.93 -30.32
CA ILE A 1013 -9.92 9.30 -29.83
C ILE A 1013 -11.03 10.05 -30.56
N THR A 1014 -11.56 11.06 -29.91
CA THR A 1014 -12.40 12.11 -30.51
C THR A 1014 -11.69 13.44 -30.35
N MET A 1015 -11.73 14.27 -31.39
CA MET A 1015 -11.14 15.61 -31.36
C MET A 1015 -12.20 16.65 -31.68
N THR A 1016 -12.30 17.68 -30.85
CA THR A 1016 -13.26 18.77 -30.98
C THR A 1016 -12.57 20.12 -30.87
N GLU A 1017 -12.96 21.10 -31.68
CA GLU A 1017 -12.47 22.48 -31.53
C GLU A 1017 -13.34 23.22 -30.52
N VAL A 1018 -12.72 23.77 -29.48
CA VAL A 1018 -13.37 24.29 -28.26
C VAL A 1018 -14.12 25.60 -28.51
N ASN A 1019 -13.81 26.32 -29.60
CA ASN A 1019 -14.45 27.57 -29.99
C ASN A 1019 -15.45 27.40 -31.16
N ASN A 1020 -15.85 26.16 -31.48
CA ASN A 1020 -16.77 25.80 -32.57
C ASN A 1020 -16.34 26.28 -33.96
N ARG A 1021 -15.03 26.25 -34.26
CA ARG A 1021 -14.52 26.53 -35.61
C ARG A 1021 -14.54 25.26 -36.47
N GLU A 1022 -14.94 25.41 -37.73
CA GLU A 1022 -15.07 24.29 -38.69
C GLU A 1022 -13.97 24.27 -39.76
N THR A 1023 -13.08 25.27 -39.80
CA THR A 1023 -12.04 25.43 -40.83
C THR A 1023 -10.79 24.58 -40.57
N TRP A 1024 -10.98 23.31 -40.23
CA TRP A 1024 -9.91 22.32 -40.02
C TRP A 1024 -10.34 20.94 -40.49
N LYS A 1025 -9.37 20.08 -40.81
CA LYS A 1025 -9.58 18.69 -41.22
C LYS A 1025 -8.55 17.79 -40.55
N LEU A 1026 -9.01 16.62 -40.09
CA LEU A 1026 -8.17 15.58 -39.51
C LEU A 1026 -8.10 14.40 -40.47
N LYS A 1027 -6.90 13.84 -40.65
CA LYS A 1027 -6.68 12.60 -41.39
C LYS A 1027 -5.91 11.63 -40.51
N ASP A 1028 -6.38 10.40 -40.40
CA ASP A 1028 -5.74 9.32 -39.66
C ASP A 1028 -5.35 8.15 -40.57
N ASN A 1029 -4.57 7.21 -40.04
CA ASN A 1029 -4.15 6.01 -40.78
C ASN A 1029 -5.11 4.85 -40.48
N GLU A 1030 -5.71 4.27 -41.51
CA GLU A 1030 -6.78 3.28 -41.35
C GLU A 1030 -6.27 1.84 -41.50
N SER A 1031 -6.60 1.00 -40.53
CA SER A 1031 -6.42 -0.46 -40.62
C SER A 1031 -7.78 -1.16 -40.61
N LEU A 1032 -7.85 -2.36 -41.19
CA LEU A 1032 -9.10 -3.10 -41.40
C LEU A 1032 -9.87 -3.38 -40.10
N GLY A 1033 -9.17 -3.52 -38.97
CA GLY A 1033 -9.79 -3.68 -37.64
C GLY A 1033 -10.33 -2.36 -37.06
N VAL A 1034 -9.65 -1.24 -37.32
CA VAL A 1034 -10.09 0.10 -36.87
C VAL A 1034 -11.32 0.56 -37.64
N GLU A 1035 -11.41 0.26 -38.92
CA GLU A 1035 -12.56 0.61 -39.77
C GLU A 1035 -13.87 -0.02 -39.26
N LYS A 1036 -13.84 -1.31 -38.89
CA LYS A 1036 -14.99 -1.99 -38.27
C LYS A 1036 -15.43 -1.33 -36.97
N MET A 1037 -14.48 -0.99 -36.09
CA MET A 1037 -14.79 -0.30 -34.82
C MET A 1037 -15.34 1.11 -35.06
N LYS A 1038 -14.77 1.88 -36.00
CA LYS A 1038 -15.27 3.21 -36.37
C LYS A 1038 -16.71 3.13 -36.85
N LYS A 1039 -17.03 2.17 -37.72
CA LYS A 1039 -18.39 1.98 -38.25
C LYS A 1039 -19.38 1.67 -37.13
N TYR A 1040 -19.05 0.71 -36.26
CA TYR A 1040 -19.88 0.34 -35.11
C TYR A 1040 -20.13 1.53 -34.17
N LEU A 1041 -19.09 2.26 -33.76
CA LEU A 1041 -19.22 3.39 -32.84
C LEU A 1041 -19.95 4.59 -33.46
N LYS A 1042 -19.82 4.78 -34.78
CA LYS A 1042 -20.55 5.81 -35.52
C LYS A 1042 -22.05 5.50 -35.59
N GLU A 1043 -22.41 4.23 -35.73
CA GLU A 1043 -23.81 3.75 -35.75
C GLU A 1043 -24.46 3.83 -34.35
N GLU A 1044 -23.78 3.39 -33.29
CA GLU A 1044 -24.34 3.39 -31.93
C GLU A 1044 -24.36 4.78 -31.26
N ASN A 1045 -23.25 5.52 -31.30
CA ASN A 1045 -23.04 6.70 -30.45
C ASN A 1045 -23.01 8.03 -31.23
N LYS A 1046 -23.17 8.02 -32.55
CA LYS A 1046 -23.05 9.21 -33.43
C LYS A 1046 -21.75 10.00 -33.24
N LEU A 1047 -20.69 9.38 -32.72
CA LEU A 1047 -19.40 10.02 -32.44
C LEU A 1047 -18.42 9.78 -33.60
N THR A 1048 -17.72 10.83 -34.03
CA THR A 1048 -16.63 10.73 -35.00
C THR A 1048 -15.34 10.36 -34.29
N VAL A 1049 -14.85 9.14 -34.53
CA VAL A 1049 -13.68 8.55 -33.88
C VAL A 1049 -12.50 8.39 -34.85
N TYR A 1050 -11.30 8.62 -34.34
CA TYR A 1050 -10.05 8.59 -35.11
C TYR A 1050 -9.01 7.67 -34.47
N ASN A 1051 -8.16 7.08 -35.29
CA ASN A 1051 -6.98 6.36 -34.86
C ASN A 1051 -5.92 7.34 -34.37
N PRO A 1052 -5.39 7.24 -33.13
CA PRO A 1052 -4.32 8.10 -32.66
C PRO A 1052 -3.02 7.94 -33.46
N LYS A 1053 -2.79 6.77 -34.08
CA LYS A 1053 -1.60 6.49 -34.86
C LYS A 1053 -1.68 7.12 -36.25
N GLY A 1054 -0.79 8.07 -36.51
CA GLY A 1054 -0.68 8.74 -37.82
C GLY A 1054 -1.68 9.89 -38.03
N LEU A 1055 -2.12 10.54 -36.95
CA LEU A 1055 -2.97 11.72 -37.00
C LEU A 1055 -2.26 12.92 -37.65
N ASN A 1056 -2.93 13.51 -38.63
CA ASN A 1056 -2.48 14.69 -39.34
C ASN A 1056 -3.58 15.74 -39.36
N LEU A 1057 -3.30 16.90 -38.76
CA LEU A 1057 -4.19 18.05 -38.72
C LEU A 1057 -3.86 19.02 -39.85
N SER A 1058 -4.89 19.47 -40.58
CA SER A 1058 -4.78 20.57 -41.55
C SER A 1058 -5.71 21.70 -41.14
N ILE A 1059 -5.21 22.92 -41.05
CA ILE A 1059 -5.98 24.11 -40.66
C ILE A 1059 -6.05 25.06 -41.86
N MET A 1060 -7.27 25.46 -42.22
CA MET A 1060 -7.55 26.31 -43.38
C MET A 1060 -8.04 27.72 -42.99
N GLY A 1061 -8.16 28.02 -41.69
CA GLY A 1061 -8.52 29.35 -41.19
C GLY A 1061 -7.35 30.10 -40.54
N SER A 1062 -7.60 31.36 -40.18
CA SER A 1062 -6.65 32.27 -39.52
C SER A 1062 -6.80 32.31 -38.00
N GLU A 1063 -5.78 32.82 -37.29
CA GLU A 1063 -5.76 33.08 -35.84
C GLU A 1063 -5.85 31.81 -34.95
N LEU A 1064 -6.40 31.94 -33.74
CA LEU A 1064 -6.35 30.90 -32.69
C LEU A 1064 -7.33 29.75 -32.95
N PHE A 1065 -6.82 28.53 -32.90
CA PHE A 1065 -7.56 27.28 -32.79
C PHE A 1065 -7.23 26.60 -31.47
N HIS A 1066 -8.25 26.08 -30.80
CA HIS A 1066 -8.10 25.37 -29.54
C HIS A 1066 -8.74 24.00 -29.68
N PHE A 1067 -7.92 22.95 -29.64
CA PHE A 1067 -8.38 21.58 -29.76
C PHE A 1067 -8.42 20.88 -28.41
N ARG A 1068 -9.52 20.15 -28.19
CA ARG A 1068 -9.65 19.18 -27.10
C ARG A 1068 -9.67 17.78 -27.70
N VAL A 1069 -8.81 16.93 -27.18
CA VAL A 1069 -8.73 15.51 -27.54
C VAL A 1069 -9.15 14.67 -26.34
N THR A 1070 -10.07 13.72 -26.55
CA THR A 1070 -10.57 12.81 -25.51
C THR A 1070 -10.55 11.37 -26.00
N THR A 1071 -10.26 10.41 -25.12
CA THR A 1071 -10.40 8.99 -25.46
C THR A 1071 -11.85 8.53 -25.40
N VAL A 1072 -12.23 7.60 -26.27
CA VAL A 1072 -13.55 6.94 -26.23
C VAL A 1072 -13.72 6.19 -24.89
N PRO A 1073 -14.90 6.24 -24.25
CA PRO A 1073 -15.15 5.49 -23.02
C PRO A 1073 -15.07 3.98 -23.25
N GLY A 1074 -14.63 3.22 -22.23
CA GLY A 1074 -14.64 1.75 -22.26
C GLY A 1074 -13.29 1.07 -22.51
N VAL A 1075 -12.24 1.83 -22.90
CA VAL A 1075 -10.88 1.31 -23.12
C VAL A 1075 -9.90 1.62 -21.97
N THR A 1076 -10.28 2.54 -21.09
CA THR A 1076 -9.56 2.89 -19.87
C THR A 1076 -10.57 3.38 -18.82
N PHE A 1077 -10.23 3.23 -17.54
CA PHE A 1077 -10.98 3.88 -16.45
C PHE A 1077 -10.72 5.39 -16.37
N CYS A 1078 -9.66 5.89 -17.01
CA CYS A 1078 -9.25 7.27 -16.94
C CYS A 1078 -10.00 8.18 -17.92
N PRO A 1079 -10.49 9.35 -17.47
CA PRO A 1079 -10.95 10.39 -18.38
C PRO A 1079 -9.74 11.08 -19.02
N LEU A 1080 -9.12 10.41 -20.00
CA LEU A 1080 -7.94 10.94 -20.67
C LEU A 1080 -8.37 12.10 -21.59
N VAL A 1081 -7.99 13.31 -21.20
CA VAL A 1081 -8.23 14.55 -21.93
C VAL A 1081 -6.92 15.33 -22.05
N VAL A 1082 -6.66 15.87 -23.23
CA VAL A 1082 -5.58 16.83 -23.47
C VAL A 1082 -6.10 17.96 -24.34
N GLU A 1083 -5.66 19.16 -24.03
CA GLU A 1083 -6.00 20.37 -24.78
C GLU A 1083 -4.70 20.99 -25.31
N PHE A 1084 -4.74 21.52 -26.53
CA PHE A 1084 -3.62 22.24 -27.12
C PHE A 1084 -4.12 23.36 -28.04
N GLN A 1085 -3.30 24.40 -28.18
CA GLN A 1085 -3.66 25.62 -28.89
C GLN A 1085 -2.66 25.90 -30.03
N ILE A 1086 -3.17 26.38 -31.16
CA ILE A 1086 -2.35 26.76 -32.33
C ILE A 1086 -2.85 28.09 -32.87
N TYR A 1087 -1.95 29.06 -33.05
CA TYR A 1087 -2.25 30.34 -33.69
C TYR A 1087 -1.71 30.38 -35.12
N VAL A 1088 -2.59 30.61 -36.11
CA VAL A 1088 -2.23 30.64 -37.53
C VAL A 1088 -2.09 32.09 -38.03
N ASP A 1089 -0.87 32.47 -38.41
CA ASP A 1089 -0.53 33.79 -38.95
C ASP A 1089 -0.39 33.79 -40.49
N GLU A 1090 -0.36 34.99 -41.10
CA GLU A 1090 -0.05 35.20 -42.53
C GLU A 1090 -1.06 34.60 -43.53
N VAL A 1091 -2.35 34.61 -43.20
CA VAL A 1091 -3.40 34.19 -44.14
C VAL A 1091 -3.55 35.22 -45.27
N PRO A 1092 -3.55 34.82 -46.55
CA PRO A 1092 -3.71 35.75 -47.67
C PRO A 1092 -5.02 36.54 -47.54
N ILE A 1093 -4.95 37.85 -47.75
CA ILE A 1093 -6.08 38.78 -47.60
C ILE A 1093 -7.21 38.32 -48.52
N ALA A 1094 -8.39 38.07 -47.96
CA ALA A 1094 -9.51 37.45 -48.66
C ALA A 1094 -10.09 38.29 -49.82
N PHE A 1095 -9.72 39.56 -49.97
CA PHE A 1095 -10.18 40.42 -51.07
C PHE A 1095 -9.21 41.61 -51.24
N PRO A 1096 -8.51 41.78 -52.38
CA PRO A 1096 -7.68 42.96 -52.62
C PRO A 1096 -8.56 44.16 -53.02
N GLY A 1097 -9.72 44.36 -52.39
CA GLY A 1097 -10.71 45.35 -52.83
C GLY A 1097 -10.12 46.76 -52.93
N ARG A 1098 -9.29 47.17 -51.95
CA ARG A 1098 -8.62 48.48 -51.99
C ARG A 1098 -7.54 48.57 -53.06
N SER A 1099 -6.73 47.54 -53.25
CA SER A 1099 -5.68 47.54 -54.27
C SER A 1099 -6.26 47.43 -55.68
N LEU A 1100 -7.31 46.64 -55.86
CA LEU A 1100 -8.04 46.49 -57.12
C LEU A 1100 -8.79 47.78 -57.46
N ILE A 1101 -9.52 48.38 -56.50
CA ILE A 1101 -10.14 49.70 -56.72
C ILE A 1101 -9.05 50.71 -57.08
N ALA A 1102 -7.99 50.86 -56.28
CA ALA A 1102 -6.93 51.83 -56.56
C ALA A 1102 -6.24 51.64 -57.93
N THR A 1103 -5.95 50.39 -58.34
CA THR A 1103 -5.38 50.12 -59.67
C THR A 1103 -6.40 50.39 -60.77
N THR A 1104 -7.66 50.02 -60.59
CA THR A 1104 -8.71 50.28 -61.59
C THR A 1104 -8.94 51.79 -61.73
N THR A 1105 -9.02 52.54 -60.62
CA THR A 1105 -9.16 54.01 -60.65
C THR A 1105 -7.92 54.67 -61.28
N ALA A 1106 -6.71 54.18 -61.00
CA ALA A 1106 -5.49 54.69 -61.61
C ALA A 1106 -5.44 54.43 -63.13
N ILE A 1107 -5.89 53.26 -63.59
CA ILE A 1107 -6.00 52.94 -65.02
C ILE A 1107 -7.04 53.84 -65.69
N PHE A 1108 -8.22 54.04 -65.08
CA PHE A 1108 -9.24 54.92 -65.64
C PHE A 1108 -8.78 56.38 -65.67
N LEU A 1109 -8.17 56.88 -64.60
CA LEU A 1109 -7.68 58.26 -64.54
C LEU A 1109 -6.53 58.49 -65.52
N GLY A 1110 -5.57 57.55 -65.57
CA GLY A 1110 -4.46 57.59 -66.54
C GLY A 1110 -4.94 57.48 -67.99
N GLY A 1111 -5.92 56.62 -68.26
CA GLY A 1111 -6.56 56.50 -69.56
C GLY A 1111 -7.31 57.78 -69.96
N PHE A 1112 -8.04 58.41 -69.03
CA PHE A 1112 -8.76 59.65 -69.29
C PHE A 1112 -7.81 60.82 -69.57
N ILE A 1113 -6.69 60.90 -68.83
CA ILE A 1113 -5.62 61.89 -69.07
C ILE A 1113 -4.95 61.65 -70.41
N PHE A 1114 -4.67 60.39 -70.77
CA PHE A 1114 -4.05 60.04 -72.05
C PHE A 1114 -4.95 60.34 -73.26
N VAL A 1115 -6.25 60.03 -73.16
CA VAL A 1115 -7.23 60.33 -74.22
C VAL A 1115 -7.44 61.83 -74.37
N THR A 1116 -7.54 62.59 -73.27
CA THR A 1116 -7.63 64.06 -73.33
C THR A 1116 -6.35 64.70 -73.88
N PHE A 1117 -5.18 64.15 -73.57
CA PHE A 1117 -3.91 64.56 -74.18
C PHE A 1117 -3.91 64.29 -75.70
N LEU A 1118 -4.33 63.11 -76.14
CA LEU A 1118 -4.40 62.76 -77.57
C LEU A 1118 -5.39 63.64 -78.35
N ILE A 1119 -6.58 63.93 -77.78
CA ILE A 1119 -7.57 64.82 -78.41
C ILE A 1119 -7.01 66.24 -78.57
N LYS A 1120 -6.26 66.73 -77.58
CA LYS A 1120 -5.66 68.06 -77.59
C LYS A 1120 -4.47 68.17 -78.55
N MET A 1121 -3.71 67.07 -78.73
CA MET A 1121 -2.52 67.06 -79.59
C MET A 1121 -2.84 66.88 -81.08
N TYR A 1122 -3.95 66.20 -81.42
CA TYR A 1122 -4.34 65.92 -82.82
C TYR A 1122 -5.50 66.77 -83.35
N ASN A 1123 -6.02 67.73 -82.57
CA ASN A 1123 -7.07 68.68 -82.97
C ASN A 1123 -8.28 67.98 -83.65
N ILE A 1124 -8.69 66.83 -83.11
CA ILE A 1124 -9.75 65.97 -83.67
C ILE A 1124 -11.10 66.45 -83.13
N HIS A 1125 -11.93 67.05 -83.99
CA HIS A 1125 -13.34 67.36 -83.70
C HIS A 1125 -14.18 66.07 -83.62
N ALA A 1126 -14.13 65.39 -82.48
CA ALA A 1126 -14.83 64.12 -82.24
C ALA A 1126 -16.37 64.23 -82.21
N TRP A 1127 -16.93 65.43 -82.29
CA TRP A 1127 -18.38 65.67 -82.19
C TRP A 1127 -19.16 65.34 -83.49
N ASP A 1128 -18.52 65.41 -84.65
CA ASP A 1128 -19.19 65.17 -85.94
C ASP A 1128 -19.32 63.68 -86.30
N SER A 1129 -18.45 62.81 -85.78
CA SER A 1129 -18.54 61.34 -85.97
C SER A 1129 -19.51 60.65 -84.99
N PHE A 1130 -19.88 61.29 -83.87
CA PHE A 1130 -20.84 60.72 -82.91
C PHE A 1130 -22.30 60.94 -83.34
N LYS A 1131 -22.57 61.97 -84.16
CA LYS A 1131 -23.91 62.31 -84.68
C LYS A 1131 -24.41 61.32 -85.75
N THR A 1132 -23.50 60.73 -86.52
CA THR A 1132 -23.83 59.75 -87.58
C THR A 1132 -24.06 58.32 -87.05
N MET A 1133 -23.58 58.00 -85.85
CA MET A 1133 -23.78 56.67 -85.23
C MET A 1133 -25.11 56.54 -84.46
N LEU A 1134 -25.76 57.66 -84.09
CA LEU A 1134 -27.02 57.69 -83.33
C LEU A 1134 -28.30 57.69 -84.20
N MET A 1135 -28.20 57.76 -85.54
CA MET A 1135 -29.34 57.88 -86.47
C MET A 1135 -29.57 56.67 -87.41
N LYS A 1136 -29.11 55.46 -87.05
CA LYS A 1136 -29.55 54.21 -87.71
C LYS A 1136 -30.24 53.27 -86.71
N LYS A 1137 -31.57 53.36 -86.65
CA LYS A 1137 -32.46 52.33 -86.07
C LYS A 1137 -32.85 51.33 -87.15
N VAL A 1138 -32.51 50.04 -86.99
CA VAL A 1138 -33.28 48.88 -87.50
C VAL A 1138 -33.04 47.73 -86.51
N LYS A 1139 -34.00 47.44 -85.60
CA LYS A 1139 -35.15 46.51 -85.71
C LYS A 1139 -34.74 45.04 -85.48
N ILE A 1140 -35.23 44.51 -84.38
CA ILE A 1140 -35.08 43.15 -83.85
C ILE A 1140 -35.94 42.17 -84.67
N SER A 1141 -35.43 40.96 -84.91
CA SER A 1141 -36.26 39.74 -84.92
C SER A 1141 -35.43 38.50 -84.59
N VAL A 1142 -36.03 37.65 -83.76
CA VAL A 1142 -35.53 36.47 -83.07
C VAL A 1142 -35.99 35.19 -83.79
N SER A 1143 -35.19 34.13 -83.77
CA SER A 1143 -35.56 32.69 -83.63
C SER A 1143 -34.32 31.85 -83.96
N SER A 1144 -33.75 31.02 -83.06
CA SER A 1144 -34.21 29.79 -82.38
C SER A 1144 -34.15 28.52 -83.24
N SER A 1145 -33.61 27.46 -82.62
CA SER A 1145 -33.51 26.04 -83.02
C SER A 1145 -32.27 25.68 -83.86
N SER A 1146 -31.61 24.52 -83.75
CA SER A 1146 -31.55 23.40 -82.80
C SER A 1146 -30.58 22.35 -83.38
N LEU A 1147 -30.08 21.45 -82.51
CA LEU A 1147 -29.58 20.07 -82.77
C LEU A 1147 -28.09 19.80 -83.09
N SER A 1148 -27.47 19.08 -82.13
CA SER A 1148 -26.61 17.86 -82.23
C SER A 1148 -25.34 17.87 -83.07
N GLY A 1149 -24.20 17.26 -82.71
CA GLY A 1149 -23.74 16.39 -81.61
C GLY A 1149 -22.22 16.65 -81.48
N GLN A 1150 -21.35 15.91 -80.78
CA GLN A 1150 -21.37 14.58 -80.18
C GLN A 1150 -20.14 14.52 -79.24
N SER A 1151 -20.20 13.57 -78.31
CA SER A 1151 -19.19 13.15 -77.32
C SER A 1151 -17.79 12.84 -77.87
N PHE A 1152 -16.76 13.17 -77.09
CA PHE A 1152 -15.87 12.21 -76.40
C PHE A 1152 -15.35 12.82 -75.10
#